data_AF-A0A8C4QTW4-F1
#
_entry.id   AF-A0A8C4QTW4-F1
#
_cell.length_a   1.000
_cell.length_b   1.000
_cell.length_c   1.000
_cell.angle_alpha   90.00
_cell.angle_beta   90.00
_cell.angle_gamma   90.00
#
_symmetry.space_group_name_H-M   'P 1'
#
loop_
_entity.id
_entity.type
_entity.pdbx_description
1 polymer ?
#
loop_
_entity_poly.entity_id
_entity_poly.type
_entity_poly.pdbx_seq_one_letter_code
_entity_poly.pdbx_strand_id
1 'polypeptide(L)'
;MGPLIMASLLCHPFLCINLVQKGFNTGGIMSVSLARCVVQTMGCHLYNKACLPQDEATAAVAAALQDASRKWYEGKKELLCNATQDKPEMLQSLVEFTECVQTELKGGTPKYSQVIRSMVDVNFLNLWYQEMEKMLAADIQKALGTLRADCRPEDYRLDGELGEALQQLQQALHRMITQAVRQDLREDNSPFCTLDCWFEEAICTWLGRLRDKMCSTLHSAVQKDTLESREGHKLCGLSAAITACWLPSGLAFWLRLSWSRATQSLHMLAGMLQDVSYGAAYYAELMKHKLESDFGSASTIVPKQVYVGLNSLEFVRQAFHHVPLQRDWQEVERTVRDLGRARDKDSIKENIIAPEVEVDLGFDCEALRKILEQGERALQAALARLYRWLAMLVLTNLKLYLESIKKQDIVTDTKEVRWEVGILGGNIVTMCQCLYEETRSGLLRTLWGTVVEHFSQTIEDSHHRPLQYFSQMHSLLQSLLDVFQADSQGLPLCDLQTDAYQALETELDLRRSNSTQLIERYFQERVNRQASTALMETLGILLLACRYETVTQTLILDIDCLQHLPDPRPVGQWQGLLCWPALSSLKVYIKLMLRPHHIFFASHDRKTKPHKHGVHISIRETFKLLVPAASRAQPGSCLVLQVKATWGLRKAVLGEAMLGLQESQGLGTDEASSITRSLLLQTPYAEDSETLHFLRTRDSEIEAKEFCRRLKITEKRFIPRADPRTRNSE
;
A
#
# COMPACT_ATOMS: atom_id res chain seq x y z
N MET A 1 -90.96 18.62 38.90
CA MET A 1 -90.28 19.18 37.71
C MET A 1 -88.77 18.87 37.63
N GLY A 2 -88.25 17.82 38.29
CA GLY A 2 -86.80 17.49 38.27
C GLY A 2 -86.33 16.50 37.18
N PRO A 3 -87.09 15.43 36.85
CA PRO A 3 -86.59 14.41 35.91
C PRO A 3 -86.67 14.81 34.42
N LEU A 4 -87.66 15.63 34.06
CA LEU A 4 -87.88 16.08 32.68
C LEU A 4 -86.90 17.17 32.23
N ILE A 5 -86.37 17.97 33.17
CA ILE A 5 -85.33 18.98 32.89
C ILE A 5 -83.95 18.32 32.77
N MET A 6 -83.69 17.26 33.54
CA MET A 6 -82.49 16.41 33.37
C MET A 6 -82.52 15.65 32.04
N ALA A 7 -83.69 15.15 31.62
CA ALA A 7 -83.85 14.53 30.30
C ALA A 7 -83.66 15.53 29.14
N SER A 8 -84.11 16.79 29.28
CA SER A 8 -83.87 17.82 28.26
C SER A 8 -82.42 18.33 28.22
N LEU A 9 -81.70 18.31 29.35
CA LEU A 9 -80.27 18.65 29.41
C LEU A 9 -79.36 17.53 28.87
N LEU A 10 -79.79 16.26 28.97
CA LEU A 10 -79.09 15.09 28.43
C LEU A 10 -79.36 14.85 26.92
N CYS A 11 -80.37 15.51 26.34
CA CYS A 11 -80.67 15.44 24.90
C CYS A 11 -79.80 16.35 24.03
N HIS A 12 -78.81 17.07 24.59
CA HIS A 12 -77.89 17.87 23.78
C HIS A 12 -76.60 17.07 23.49
N PRO A 13 -76.31 16.68 22.23
CA PRO A 13 -75.10 15.92 21.88
C PRO A 13 -73.80 16.60 22.34
N PHE A 14 -73.81 17.93 22.49
CA PHE A 14 -72.71 18.73 23.01
C PHE A 14 -72.34 18.48 24.48
N LEU A 15 -73.25 18.02 25.34
CA LEU A 15 -72.94 17.77 26.77
C LEU A 15 -72.28 16.41 26.99
N CYS A 16 -72.66 15.41 26.19
CA CYS A 16 -72.01 14.09 26.15
C CYS A 16 -70.58 14.19 25.59
N ILE A 17 -70.38 14.99 24.54
CA ILE A 17 -69.06 15.29 23.98
C ILE A 17 -68.18 16.05 24.98
N ASN A 18 -68.75 16.99 25.76
CA ASN A 18 -68.04 17.70 26.82
C ASN A 18 -67.61 16.79 28.01
N LEU A 19 -68.36 15.72 28.31
CA LEU A 19 -67.99 14.74 29.33
C LEU A 19 -66.88 13.80 28.86
N VAL A 20 -66.88 13.43 27.58
CA VAL A 20 -65.77 12.72 26.92
C VAL A 20 -64.51 13.60 26.90
N GLN A 21 -64.66 14.89 26.55
CA GLN A 21 -63.57 15.89 26.59
C GLN A 21 -63.01 16.12 28.01
N LYS A 22 -63.87 16.22 29.04
CA LYS A 22 -63.42 16.40 30.43
C LYS A 22 -62.72 15.17 31.01
N GLY A 23 -63.10 13.96 30.61
CA GLY A 23 -62.44 12.72 31.04
C GLY A 23 -61.07 12.50 30.38
N PHE A 24 -60.84 13.05 29.18
CA PHE A 24 -59.53 13.02 28.54
C PHE A 24 -58.54 14.05 29.12
N ASN A 25 -59.03 15.22 29.57
CA ASN A 25 -58.18 16.33 30.04
C ASN A 25 -57.64 16.23 31.48
N THR A 26 -58.14 15.32 32.33
CA THR A 26 -57.75 15.24 33.76
C THR A 26 -56.73 14.15 34.09
N GLY A 27 -56.10 13.52 33.09
CA GLY A 27 -55.09 12.48 33.32
C GLY A 27 -55.65 11.18 33.91
N GLY A 28 -56.97 11.08 34.07
CA GLY A 28 -57.69 9.90 34.50
C GLY A 28 -58.74 9.54 33.46
N ILE A 29 -58.36 8.60 32.60
CA ILE A 29 -59.21 7.66 31.85
C ILE A 29 -60.72 7.86 32.08
N MET A 30 -61.44 8.15 30.99
CA MET A 30 -62.87 7.86 30.88
C MET A 30 -63.14 6.45 31.45
N SER A 31 -63.79 6.35 32.62
CA SER A 31 -64.19 5.03 33.10
C SER A 31 -65.02 4.37 32.01
N VAL A 32 -64.75 3.09 31.71
CA VAL A 32 -65.52 2.29 30.74
C VAL A 32 -67.04 2.42 31.00
N SER A 33 -67.40 2.67 32.27
CA SER A 33 -68.74 2.97 32.76
C SER A 33 -69.34 4.28 32.22
N LEU A 34 -68.56 5.36 32.11
CA LEU A 34 -68.99 6.66 31.57
C LEU A 34 -69.19 6.61 30.06
N ALA A 35 -68.29 5.93 29.34
CA ALA A 35 -68.44 5.67 27.91
C ALA A 35 -69.71 4.86 27.62
N ARG A 36 -69.93 3.78 28.40
CA ARG A 36 -71.13 2.94 28.31
C ARG A 36 -72.41 3.72 28.64
N CYS A 37 -72.36 4.67 29.58
CA CYS A 37 -73.49 5.50 29.99
C CYS A 37 -73.89 6.50 28.89
N VAL A 38 -72.92 7.24 28.32
CA VAL A 38 -73.13 8.21 27.24
C VAL A 38 -73.73 7.56 25.98
N VAL A 39 -73.26 6.36 25.63
CA VAL A 39 -73.78 5.59 24.50
C VAL A 39 -75.18 5.03 24.79
N GLN A 40 -75.45 4.52 25.99
CA GLN A 40 -76.80 4.05 26.37
C GLN A 40 -77.85 5.17 26.33
N THR A 41 -77.45 6.41 26.61
CA THR A 41 -78.31 7.59 26.40
C THR A 41 -78.55 7.92 24.93
N MET A 42 -77.58 7.68 24.03
CA MET A 42 -77.77 7.83 22.57
C MET A 42 -78.61 6.70 21.95
N GLY A 43 -78.57 5.49 22.52
CA GLY A 43 -79.38 4.34 22.10
C GLY A 43 -80.81 4.29 22.67
N CYS A 44 -81.23 5.27 23.49
CA CYS A 44 -82.56 5.32 24.08
C CYS A 44 -83.64 5.69 23.05
N HIS A 45 -84.79 4.99 23.07
CA HIS A 45 -85.92 5.18 22.15
C HIS A 45 -86.50 6.62 22.03
N LEU A 46 -86.21 7.50 22.99
CA LEU A 46 -86.59 8.92 22.96
C LEU A 46 -85.69 9.76 22.04
N TYR A 47 -84.46 9.32 21.77
CA TYR A 47 -83.49 9.98 20.89
C TYR A 47 -83.81 9.71 19.40
N ASN A 48 -84.18 8.46 19.08
CA ASN A 48 -84.55 8.02 17.71
C ASN A 48 -85.76 8.72 17.08
N LYS A 49 -86.55 9.48 17.84
CA LYS A 49 -87.70 10.26 17.31
C LYS A 49 -87.35 11.70 16.95
N ALA A 50 -86.16 12.20 17.32
CA ALA A 50 -85.86 13.63 17.23
C ALA A 50 -84.60 14.02 16.44
N CYS A 51 -83.68 13.12 16.04
CA CYS A 51 -82.63 13.48 15.06
C CYS A 51 -81.81 12.31 14.47
N LEU A 52 -81.52 12.47 13.16
CA LEU A 52 -80.43 11.99 12.30
C LEU A 52 -80.33 10.47 11.98
N PRO A 53 -80.22 10.08 10.68
CA PRO A 53 -79.81 8.75 10.22
C PRO A 53 -78.56 8.22 10.96
N GLN A 54 -78.49 6.89 11.10
CA GLN A 54 -77.41 6.20 11.83
C GLN A 54 -76.00 6.59 11.35
N ASP A 55 -75.85 6.92 10.07
CA ASP A 55 -74.59 7.37 9.45
C ASP A 55 -74.12 8.75 9.98
N GLU A 56 -75.05 9.68 10.24
CA GLU A 56 -74.74 11.01 10.77
C GLU A 56 -74.39 10.97 12.26
N ALA A 57 -74.97 10.04 13.02
CA ALA A 57 -74.59 9.79 14.41
C ALA A 57 -73.18 9.19 14.50
N THR A 58 -72.84 8.23 13.62
CA THR A 58 -71.48 7.68 13.55
C THR A 58 -70.45 8.73 13.15
N ALA A 59 -70.78 9.62 12.21
CA ALA A 59 -69.92 10.72 11.80
C ALA A 59 -69.70 11.76 12.92
N ALA A 60 -70.76 12.11 13.67
CA ALA A 60 -70.65 13.03 14.80
C ALA A 60 -69.81 12.47 15.95
N VAL A 61 -69.93 11.16 16.24
CA VAL A 61 -69.09 10.47 17.24
C VAL A 61 -67.63 10.40 16.79
N ALA A 62 -67.38 10.08 15.51
CA ALA A 62 -66.02 10.09 14.96
C ALA A 62 -65.37 11.48 15.05
N ALA A 63 -66.08 12.55 14.69
CA ALA A 63 -65.60 13.93 14.80
C ALA A 63 -65.29 14.34 16.25
N ALA A 64 -66.15 13.95 17.21
CA ALA A 64 -65.92 14.21 18.62
C ALA A 64 -64.68 13.45 19.17
N LEU A 65 -64.47 12.21 18.72
CA LEU A 65 -63.30 11.41 19.10
C LEU A 65 -62.01 11.95 18.49
N GLN A 66 -62.05 12.49 17.26
CA GLN A 66 -60.92 13.19 16.64
C GLN A 66 -60.58 14.48 17.42
N ASP A 67 -61.57 15.29 17.79
CA ASP A 67 -61.35 16.50 18.61
C ASP A 67 -60.79 16.16 20.00
N ALA A 68 -61.27 15.08 20.64
CA ALA A 68 -60.72 14.60 21.89
C ALA A 68 -59.26 14.12 21.74
N SER A 69 -58.93 13.46 20.63
CA SER A 69 -57.56 13.02 20.31
C SER A 69 -56.64 14.22 20.13
N ARG A 70 -57.09 15.27 19.44
CA ARG A 70 -56.34 16.52 19.26
C ARG A 70 -56.06 17.23 20.58
N LYS A 71 -57.08 17.37 21.43
CA LYS A 71 -56.93 18.00 22.77
C LYS A 71 -55.98 17.22 23.67
N TRP A 72 -56.03 15.89 23.60
CA TRP A 72 -55.07 15.03 24.31
C TRP A 72 -53.64 15.29 23.82
N TYR A 73 -53.43 15.37 22.51
CA TYR A 73 -52.14 15.67 21.91
C TYR A 73 -51.59 17.03 22.38
N GLU A 74 -52.41 18.08 22.26
CA GLU A 74 -52.05 19.44 22.67
C GLU A 74 -51.70 19.51 24.16
N GLY A 75 -52.54 18.92 25.01
CA GLY A 75 -52.30 18.90 26.46
C GLY A 75 -51.05 18.12 26.85
N LYS A 76 -50.73 17.01 26.16
CA LYS A 76 -49.50 16.26 26.42
C LYS A 76 -48.25 16.95 25.88
N LYS A 77 -48.37 17.62 24.72
CA LYS A 77 -47.29 18.42 24.14
C LYS A 77 -46.92 19.57 25.06
N GLU A 78 -47.88 20.28 25.64
CA GLU A 78 -47.62 21.35 26.61
C GLU A 78 -46.90 20.87 27.88
N LEU A 79 -47.10 19.61 28.28
CA LEU A 79 -46.48 19.03 29.47
C LEU A 79 -45.06 18.49 29.24
N LEU A 80 -44.80 17.97 28.04
CA LEU A 80 -43.56 17.24 27.72
C LEU A 80 -42.61 18.06 26.84
N CYS A 81 -43.13 18.90 25.95
CA CYS A 81 -42.33 19.75 25.08
C CYS A 81 -42.27 21.17 25.66
N ASN A 82 -41.24 21.45 26.46
CA ASN A 82 -40.95 22.81 26.89
C ASN A 82 -40.42 23.63 25.71
N ALA A 83 -40.76 24.93 25.63
CA ALA A 83 -40.19 25.84 24.63
C ALA A 83 -38.74 26.18 24.99
N THR A 84 -37.82 25.22 24.86
CA THR A 84 -36.39 25.42 25.02
C THR A 84 -35.78 25.97 23.72
N GLN A 85 -34.84 26.91 23.85
CA GLN A 85 -34.02 27.37 22.72
C GLN A 85 -32.93 26.35 22.36
N ASP A 86 -32.66 25.39 23.25
CA ASP A 86 -31.63 24.39 23.06
C ASP A 86 -32.11 23.24 22.16
N LYS A 87 -31.33 22.98 21.11
CA LYS A 87 -31.67 22.07 19.99
C LYS A 87 -31.66 20.58 20.37
N PRO A 88 -30.63 20.03 21.04
CA PRO A 88 -30.65 18.65 21.51
C PRO A 88 -31.77 18.40 22.53
N GLU A 89 -32.00 19.31 23.48
CA GLU A 89 -33.13 19.20 24.42
C GLU A 89 -34.50 19.22 23.71
N MET A 90 -34.65 20.07 22.69
CA MET A 90 -35.87 20.11 21.87
C MET A 90 -36.12 18.76 21.16
N LEU A 91 -35.09 18.18 20.55
CA LEU A 91 -35.20 16.84 19.95
C LEU A 91 -35.46 15.76 21.00
N GLN A 92 -34.82 15.83 22.16
CA GLN A 92 -35.02 14.88 23.25
C GLN A 92 -36.46 14.93 23.79
N SER A 93 -37.04 16.13 23.91
CA SER A 93 -38.45 16.27 24.29
C SER A 93 -39.40 15.64 23.26
N LEU A 94 -39.05 15.67 21.97
CA LEU A 94 -39.80 14.98 20.92
C LEU A 94 -39.62 13.46 20.98
N VAL A 95 -38.46 12.96 21.40
CA VAL A 95 -38.24 11.52 21.67
C VAL A 95 -39.17 11.06 22.78
N GLU A 96 -39.14 11.74 23.94
CA GLU A 96 -39.98 11.40 25.09
C GLU A 96 -41.47 11.48 24.75
N PHE A 97 -41.87 12.49 23.98
CA PHE A 97 -43.23 12.64 23.52
C PHE A 97 -43.65 11.51 22.56
N THR A 98 -42.77 11.11 21.63
CA THR A 98 -43.02 9.99 20.72
C THR A 98 -43.14 8.66 21.48
N GLU A 99 -42.33 8.43 22.51
CA GLU A 99 -42.43 7.24 23.37
C GLU A 99 -43.71 7.24 24.23
N CYS A 100 -44.18 8.41 24.66
CA CYS A 100 -45.47 8.57 25.33
C CYS A 100 -46.64 8.15 24.41
N VAL A 101 -46.64 8.60 23.15
CA VAL A 101 -47.63 8.19 22.14
C VAL A 101 -47.57 6.68 21.89
N GLN A 102 -46.38 6.08 21.81
CA GLN A 102 -46.23 4.62 21.68
C GLN A 102 -46.81 3.85 22.87
N THR A 103 -46.61 4.36 24.09
CA THR A 103 -47.11 3.72 25.31
C THR A 103 -48.63 3.70 25.31
N GLU A 104 -49.28 4.79 24.91
CA GLU A 104 -50.74 4.84 24.78
C GLU A 104 -51.27 3.94 23.66
N LEU A 105 -50.55 3.86 22.53
CA LEU A 105 -50.89 2.96 21.43
C LEU A 105 -50.84 1.48 21.85
N LYS A 106 -49.94 1.09 22.77
CA LYS A 106 -49.87 -0.28 23.32
C LYS A 106 -50.92 -0.54 24.41
N GLY A 107 -51.27 0.48 25.20
CA GLY A 107 -51.94 0.30 26.48
C GLY A 107 -53.41 0.72 26.52
N GLY A 108 -53.65 2.03 26.46
CA GLY A 108 -54.96 2.64 26.73
C GLY A 108 -55.90 2.56 25.52
N THR A 109 -55.43 3.02 24.37
CA THR A 109 -56.24 3.20 23.16
C THR A 109 -56.91 1.91 22.65
N PRO A 110 -56.25 0.73 22.62
CA PRO A 110 -56.89 -0.51 22.18
C PRO A 110 -58.09 -0.93 23.05
N LYS A 111 -58.02 -0.69 24.36
CA LYS A 111 -59.11 -1.03 25.30
C LYS A 111 -60.35 -0.17 25.06
N TYR A 112 -60.16 1.12 24.78
CA TYR A 112 -61.29 2.00 24.43
C TYR A 112 -61.84 1.68 23.05
N SER A 113 -60.99 1.38 22.08
CA SER A 113 -61.43 1.01 20.74
C SER A 113 -62.29 -0.25 20.76
N GLN A 114 -61.98 -1.23 21.60
CA GLN A 114 -62.84 -2.40 21.77
C GLN A 114 -64.23 -2.04 22.34
N VAL A 115 -64.29 -1.14 23.32
CA VAL A 115 -65.55 -0.68 23.93
C VAL A 115 -66.37 0.14 22.93
N ILE A 116 -65.74 1.08 22.23
CA ILE A 116 -66.38 1.96 21.25
C ILE A 116 -66.87 1.13 20.06
N ARG A 117 -66.04 0.25 19.49
CA ARG A 117 -66.41 -0.63 18.37
C ARG A 117 -67.55 -1.59 18.69
N SER A 118 -67.67 -2.03 19.95
CA SER A 118 -68.80 -2.87 20.40
C SER A 118 -70.14 -2.11 20.48
N MET A 119 -70.11 -0.79 20.35
CA MET A 119 -71.23 0.12 20.65
C MET A 119 -71.64 0.98 19.46
N VAL A 120 -70.66 1.49 18.72
CA VAL A 120 -70.78 2.31 17.50
C VAL A 120 -69.71 1.75 16.58
N ASP A 121 -70.03 1.40 15.34
CA ASP A 121 -69.09 0.73 14.41
C ASP A 121 -67.97 1.67 13.89
N VAL A 122 -67.19 2.20 14.82
CA VAL A 122 -66.13 3.19 14.63
C VAL A 122 -64.84 2.63 15.22
N ASN A 123 -63.80 2.54 14.40
CA ASN A 123 -62.48 2.08 14.81
C ASN A 123 -61.68 3.24 15.43
N PHE A 124 -61.91 3.49 16.72
CA PHE A 124 -61.23 4.57 17.45
C PHE A 124 -59.71 4.44 17.45
N LEU A 125 -59.15 3.22 17.51
CA LEU A 125 -57.71 3.00 17.46
C LEU A 125 -57.08 3.53 16.17
N ASN A 126 -57.76 3.31 15.02
CA ASN A 126 -57.31 3.81 13.73
C ASN A 126 -57.41 5.35 13.66
N LEU A 127 -58.57 5.91 14.03
CA LEU A 127 -58.77 7.37 14.04
C LEU A 127 -57.78 8.10 14.94
N TRP A 128 -57.50 7.53 16.11
CA TRP A 128 -56.54 8.09 17.06
C TRP A 128 -55.12 8.03 16.47
N TYR A 129 -54.71 6.88 15.91
CA TYR A 129 -53.38 6.74 15.30
C TYR A 129 -53.17 7.74 14.17
N GLN A 130 -54.14 7.91 13.27
CA GLN A 130 -54.08 8.85 12.15
C GLN A 130 -53.92 10.31 12.61
N GLU A 131 -54.67 10.74 13.62
CA GLU A 131 -54.53 12.09 14.17
C GLU A 131 -53.18 12.26 14.90
N MET A 132 -52.69 11.26 15.64
CA MET A 132 -51.37 11.31 16.27
C MET A 132 -50.25 11.40 15.23
N GLU A 133 -50.30 10.55 14.20
CA GLU A 133 -49.33 10.53 13.10
C GLU A 133 -49.29 11.88 12.38
N LYS A 134 -50.44 12.44 12.03
CA LYS A 134 -50.54 13.74 11.34
C LYS A 134 -49.95 14.89 12.17
N MET A 135 -50.26 14.94 13.46
CA MET A 135 -49.78 16.01 14.35
C MET A 135 -48.28 15.87 14.65
N LEU A 136 -47.80 14.64 14.92
CA LEU A 136 -46.37 14.35 15.09
C LEU A 136 -45.57 14.71 13.85
N ALA A 137 -46.05 14.32 12.67
CA ALA A 137 -45.40 14.63 11.40
C ALA A 137 -45.18 16.14 11.21
N ALA A 138 -46.21 16.96 11.49
CA ALA A 138 -46.10 18.42 11.37
C ALA A 138 -45.08 19.02 12.37
N ASP A 139 -45.08 18.53 13.61
CA ASP A 139 -44.15 19.01 14.63
C ASP A 139 -42.69 18.62 14.34
N ILE A 140 -42.47 17.39 13.87
CA ILE A 140 -41.14 16.89 13.49
C ILE A 140 -40.62 17.64 12.26
N GLN A 141 -41.45 17.86 11.24
CA GLN A 141 -41.06 18.65 10.07
C GLN A 141 -40.68 20.08 10.46
N LYS A 142 -41.43 20.69 11.39
CA LYS A 142 -41.11 22.02 11.92
C LYS A 142 -39.78 22.02 12.68
N ALA A 143 -39.54 21.05 13.55
CA ALA A 143 -38.30 20.90 14.32
C ALA A 143 -37.09 20.64 13.42
N LEU A 144 -37.22 19.77 12.41
CA LEU A 144 -36.17 19.55 11.41
C LEU A 144 -35.95 20.81 10.55
N GLY A 145 -37.01 21.57 10.26
CA GLY A 145 -36.95 22.87 9.57
C GLY A 145 -36.18 23.94 10.35
N THR A 146 -36.35 24.03 11.67
CA THR A 146 -35.59 24.98 12.52
C THR A 146 -34.11 24.60 12.61
N LEU A 147 -33.80 23.30 12.69
CA LEU A 147 -32.41 22.82 12.62
C LEU A 147 -31.74 23.23 11.30
N ARG A 148 -32.47 23.18 10.18
CA ARG A 148 -31.97 23.62 8.86
C ARG A 148 -31.70 25.12 8.81
N ALA A 149 -32.59 25.94 9.35
CA ALA A 149 -32.49 27.41 9.28
C ALA A 149 -31.37 27.98 10.17
N ASP A 150 -31.17 27.42 11.36
CA ASP A 150 -30.19 27.91 12.35
C ASP A 150 -28.82 27.22 12.25
N CYS A 151 -28.59 26.49 11.18
CA CYS A 151 -27.31 25.89 10.86
C CYS A 151 -26.32 27.00 10.44
N ARG A 152 -25.83 27.82 11.38
CA ARG A 152 -24.68 28.73 11.18
C ARG A 152 -23.34 28.02 11.45
N PRO A 153 -22.21 28.50 10.91
CA PRO A 153 -20.93 27.78 10.92
C PRO A 153 -20.17 27.77 12.26
N GLU A 154 -20.49 28.66 13.19
CA GLU A 154 -19.52 29.06 14.23
C GLU A 154 -19.69 28.40 15.61
N ASP A 155 -20.85 27.83 15.95
CA ASP A 155 -21.11 27.27 17.29
C ASP A 155 -21.57 25.82 17.25
N TYR A 156 -20.71 24.89 16.80
CA TYR A 156 -20.95 23.46 17.07
C TYR A 156 -19.66 22.77 17.55
N ARG A 157 -19.69 22.30 18.80
CA ARG A 157 -18.94 21.11 19.21
C ARG A 157 -19.56 19.92 18.48
N LEU A 158 -18.81 18.86 18.24
CA LEU A 158 -19.45 17.58 17.94
C LEU A 158 -20.14 17.15 19.23
N ASP A 159 -21.27 17.76 19.58
CA ASP A 159 -22.06 17.21 20.65
C ASP A 159 -22.75 16.02 20.01
N GLY A 160 -22.16 14.85 20.25
CA GLY A 160 -22.77 13.55 20.00
C GLY A 160 -24.22 13.57 20.44
N GLU A 161 -24.58 14.37 21.43
CA GLU A 161 -25.93 14.68 21.90
C GLU A 161 -26.93 15.06 20.80
N LEU A 162 -26.59 15.92 19.81
CA LEU A 162 -27.54 16.24 18.73
C LEU A 162 -27.71 15.07 17.75
N GLY A 163 -26.60 14.43 17.38
CA GLY A 163 -26.63 13.26 16.51
C GLY A 163 -27.36 12.09 17.18
N GLU A 164 -27.15 11.90 18.48
CA GLU A 164 -27.82 10.93 19.34
C GLU A 164 -29.29 11.26 19.49
N ALA A 165 -29.67 12.53 19.69
CA ALA A 165 -31.07 12.93 19.77
C ALA A 165 -31.80 12.74 18.43
N LEU A 166 -31.19 13.10 17.30
CA LEU A 166 -31.72 12.82 15.95
C LEU A 166 -31.90 11.31 15.72
N GLN A 167 -30.89 10.53 16.11
CA GLN A 167 -30.91 9.07 16.01
C GLN A 167 -32.00 8.46 16.91
N GLN A 168 -32.09 8.88 18.17
CA GLN A 168 -33.10 8.41 19.13
C GLN A 168 -34.50 8.73 18.62
N LEU A 169 -34.72 9.92 18.06
CA LEU A 169 -35.98 10.32 17.48
C LEU A 169 -36.35 9.45 16.27
N GLN A 170 -35.40 9.24 15.34
CA GLN A 170 -35.61 8.36 14.19
C GLN A 170 -35.96 6.93 14.64
N GLN A 171 -35.25 6.38 15.62
CA GLN A 171 -35.52 5.04 16.16
C GLN A 171 -36.89 4.96 16.85
N ALA A 172 -37.26 5.95 17.66
CA ALA A 172 -38.57 6.01 18.30
C ALA A 172 -39.68 5.99 17.22
N LEU A 173 -39.57 6.82 16.18
CA LEU A 173 -40.54 6.85 15.10
C LEU A 173 -40.63 5.52 14.34
N HIS A 174 -39.49 4.88 14.04
CA HIS A 174 -39.47 3.56 13.41
C HIS A 174 -40.15 2.48 14.26
N ARG A 175 -39.97 2.49 15.59
CA ARG A 175 -40.66 1.55 16.50
C ARG A 175 -42.18 1.76 16.45
N MET A 176 -42.63 3.02 16.44
CA MET A 176 -44.05 3.36 16.33
C MET A 176 -44.66 2.90 15.00
N ILE A 177 -43.97 3.16 13.87
CA ILE A 177 -44.41 2.73 12.53
C ILE A 177 -44.48 1.19 12.46
N THR A 178 -43.45 0.50 12.94
CA THR A 178 -43.41 -0.97 12.96
C THR A 178 -44.57 -1.55 13.75
N GLN A 179 -44.93 -0.92 14.87
CA GLN A 179 -46.08 -1.32 15.66
C GLN A 179 -47.41 -1.09 14.94
N ALA A 180 -47.57 0.06 14.27
CA ALA A 180 -48.78 0.38 13.50
C ALA A 180 -48.99 -0.57 12.33
N VAL A 181 -47.92 -0.95 11.63
CA VAL A 181 -47.96 -1.95 10.55
C VAL A 181 -48.38 -3.33 11.08
N ARG A 182 -47.86 -3.75 12.24
CA ARG A 182 -48.27 -5.02 12.88
C ARG A 182 -49.74 -5.03 13.30
N GLN A 183 -50.33 -3.86 13.52
CA GLN A 183 -51.72 -3.69 13.97
C GLN A 183 -52.68 -3.30 12.83
N ASP A 184 -52.19 -3.23 11.58
CA ASP A 184 -52.96 -2.86 10.39
C ASP A 184 -53.65 -1.47 10.52
N LEU A 185 -52.93 -0.50 11.09
CA LEU A 185 -53.43 0.86 11.35
C LEU A 185 -52.97 1.90 10.33
N ARG A 186 -52.12 1.51 9.37
CA ARG A 186 -51.47 2.44 8.45
C ARG A 186 -52.19 2.48 7.11
N GLU A 187 -52.53 3.68 6.65
CA GLU A 187 -53.07 3.89 5.31
C GLU A 187 -51.95 4.08 4.28
N ASP A 188 -52.23 3.80 3.01
CA ASP A 188 -51.24 3.90 1.91
C ASP A 188 -50.67 5.32 1.74
N ASN A 189 -51.43 6.36 2.10
CA ASN A 189 -51.04 7.78 2.02
C ASN A 189 -50.66 8.37 3.41
N SER A 190 -50.04 7.57 4.28
CA SER A 190 -49.65 8.00 5.63
C SER A 190 -48.57 9.11 5.59
N PRO A 191 -48.65 10.15 6.46
CA PRO A 191 -47.62 11.18 6.59
C PRO A 191 -46.20 10.63 6.81
N PHE A 192 -46.05 9.50 7.50
CA PHE A 192 -44.75 8.87 7.70
C PHE A 192 -44.22 8.08 6.49
N CYS A 193 -44.93 8.03 5.36
CA CYS A 193 -44.41 7.46 4.11
C CYS A 193 -43.16 8.20 3.60
N THR A 194 -42.99 9.48 3.94
CA THR A 194 -41.81 10.29 3.57
C THR A 194 -40.86 10.55 4.73
N LEU A 195 -40.97 9.81 5.84
CA LEU A 195 -40.17 10.05 7.05
C LEU A 195 -38.66 10.08 6.73
N ASP A 196 -38.20 9.12 5.93
CA ASP A 196 -36.79 8.98 5.57
C ASP A 196 -36.24 10.22 4.87
N CYS A 197 -37.04 10.86 4.00
CA CYS A 197 -36.67 12.08 3.29
C CYS A 197 -36.53 13.29 4.23
N TRP A 198 -37.23 13.31 5.37
CA TRP A 198 -37.14 14.43 6.32
C TRP A 198 -35.82 14.41 7.08
N PHE A 199 -35.41 13.21 7.51
CA PHE A 199 -34.15 12.97 8.21
C PHE A 199 -32.95 12.97 7.27
N GLU A 200 -33.12 12.59 6.00
CA GLU A 200 -32.06 12.58 4.98
C GLU A 200 -31.32 13.91 4.91
N GLU A 201 -32.02 15.01 4.62
CA GLU A 201 -31.38 16.33 4.50
C GLU A 201 -30.75 16.79 5.82
N ALA A 202 -31.36 16.47 6.96
CA ALA A 202 -30.84 16.84 8.27
C ALA A 202 -29.54 16.09 8.60
N ILE A 203 -29.49 14.78 8.33
CA ILE A 203 -28.31 13.95 8.57
C ILE A 203 -27.22 14.24 7.54
N CYS A 204 -27.56 14.45 6.26
CA CYS A 204 -26.60 14.88 5.23
C CYS A 204 -25.98 16.25 5.54
N THR A 205 -26.79 17.21 6.03
CA THR A 205 -26.28 18.52 6.46
C THR A 205 -25.36 18.39 7.67
N TRP A 206 -25.69 17.51 8.62
CA TRP A 206 -24.85 17.20 9.76
C TRP A 206 -23.54 16.53 9.34
N LEU A 207 -23.58 15.50 8.50
CA LEU A 207 -22.41 14.81 7.94
C LEU A 207 -21.48 15.78 7.19
N GLY A 208 -22.04 16.67 6.35
CA GLY A 208 -21.25 17.65 5.61
C GLY A 208 -20.42 18.59 6.50
N ARG A 209 -20.90 18.87 7.72
CA ARG A 209 -20.21 19.69 8.73
C ARG A 209 -19.23 18.88 9.59
N LEU A 210 -19.39 17.55 9.67
CA LEU A 210 -18.46 16.68 10.38
C LEU A 210 -17.06 16.76 9.78
N ARG A 211 -16.95 16.80 8.45
CA ARG A 211 -15.65 16.88 7.77
C ARG A 211 -14.88 18.13 8.20
N ASP A 212 -15.52 19.29 8.17
CA ASP A 212 -14.89 20.56 8.54
C ASP A 212 -14.48 20.56 10.02
N LYS A 213 -15.35 20.00 10.88
CA LYS A 213 -15.05 19.89 12.30
C LYS A 213 -13.93 18.91 12.59
N MET A 214 -13.91 17.75 11.94
CA MET A 214 -12.82 16.77 12.02
C MET A 214 -11.51 17.47 11.64
N CYS A 215 -11.47 18.18 10.50
CA CYS A 215 -10.28 18.93 10.08
C CYS A 215 -9.84 19.96 11.14
N SER A 216 -10.76 20.74 11.70
CA SER A 216 -10.43 21.72 12.76
C SER A 216 -9.89 21.06 14.03
N THR A 217 -10.42 19.88 14.38
CA THR A 217 -10.03 19.11 15.57
C THR A 217 -8.65 18.50 15.37
N LEU A 218 -8.40 17.89 14.21
CA LEU A 218 -7.10 17.35 13.83
C LEU A 218 -6.04 18.45 13.79
N HIS A 219 -6.37 19.61 13.21
CA HIS A 219 -5.48 20.75 13.21
C HIS A 219 -5.13 21.22 14.63
N SER A 220 -6.13 21.42 15.50
CA SER A 220 -5.88 21.83 16.88
C SER A 220 -5.09 20.77 17.67
N ALA A 221 -5.37 19.49 17.46
CA ALA A 221 -4.69 18.39 18.11
C ALA A 221 -3.21 18.33 17.72
N VAL A 222 -2.91 18.43 16.42
CA VAL A 222 -1.51 18.44 15.93
C VAL A 222 -0.77 19.66 16.46
N GLN A 223 -1.38 20.85 16.43
CA GLN A 223 -0.74 22.08 16.92
C GLN A 223 -0.37 22.00 18.41
N LYS A 224 -1.26 21.43 19.24
CA LYS A 224 -1.05 21.28 20.69
C LYS A 224 -0.17 20.09 21.08
N ASP A 225 0.08 19.16 20.17
CA ASP A 225 0.86 17.96 20.45
C ASP A 225 2.32 18.33 20.76
N THR A 226 2.82 17.97 21.94
CA THR A 226 4.23 18.21 22.30
C THR A 226 5.17 17.17 21.69
N LEU A 227 4.63 16.13 21.02
CA LEU A 227 5.38 15.02 20.43
C LEU A 227 6.22 14.27 21.46
N GLU A 228 5.68 14.15 22.67
CA GLU A 228 6.28 13.39 23.76
C GLU A 228 5.50 12.09 23.99
N SER A 229 6.23 10.98 24.13
CA SER A 229 5.66 9.70 24.52
C SER A 229 5.35 9.73 26.02
N ARG A 230 4.08 9.61 26.41
CA ARG A 230 3.70 9.49 27.83
C ARG A 230 4.00 8.07 28.34
N GLU A 231 4.34 7.93 29.62
CA GLU A 231 4.74 6.66 30.25
C GLU A 231 3.77 5.49 29.94
N GLY A 232 4.28 4.47 29.24
CA GLY A 232 3.54 3.29 28.77
C GLY A 232 4.02 2.75 27.41
N HIS A 233 3.48 1.62 26.96
CA HIS A 233 3.86 0.91 25.71
C HIS A 233 3.54 1.63 24.38
N LYS A 234 3.05 2.87 24.38
CA LYS A 234 2.67 3.60 23.16
C LYS A 234 3.71 4.66 22.82
N LEU A 235 4.47 4.44 21.75
CA LEU A 235 5.54 5.34 21.27
C LEU A 235 5.02 6.52 20.41
N CYS A 236 3.74 6.90 20.54
CA CYS A 236 3.07 7.88 19.68
C CYS A 236 2.51 9.07 20.48
N GLY A 237 2.33 10.20 19.81
CA GLY A 237 1.75 11.42 20.36
C GLY A 237 0.24 11.33 20.61
N LEU A 238 -0.29 12.24 21.41
CA LEU A 238 -1.72 12.28 21.77
C LEU A 238 -2.62 12.57 20.56
N SER A 239 -2.11 13.32 19.57
CA SER A 239 -2.86 13.61 18.35
C SER A 239 -3.18 12.34 17.56
N ALA A 240 -2.29 11.34 17.56
CA ALA A 240 -2.47 10.08 16.85
C ALA A 240 -3.68 9.29 17.36
N ALA A 241 -3.85 9.25 18.69
CA ALA A 241 -4.98 8.58 19.33
C ALA A 241 -6.32 9.22 18.95
N ILE A 242 -6.37 10.56 18.95
CA ILE A 242 -7.57 11.31 18.52
C ILE A 242 -7.89 10.99 17.06
N THR A 243 -6.89 11.04 16.18
CA THR A 243 -7.05 10.73 14.75
C THR A 243 -7.55 9.31 14.52
N ALA A 244 -6.94 8.31 15.17
CA ALA A 244 -7.30 6.91 15.03
C ALA A 244 -8.72 6.59 15.52
N CYS A 245 -9.24 7.32 16.51
CA CYS A 245 -10.58 7.11 17.07
C CYS A 245 -11.73 7.53 16.12
N TRP A 246 -11.49 8.39 15.13
CA TRP A 246 -12.53 8.86 14.21
C TRP A 246 -13.14 7.74 13.38
N LEU A 247 -12.33 6.78 12.95
CA LEU A 247 -12.77 5.66 12.14
C LEU A 247 -13.72 4.69 12.89
N PRO A 248 -13.35 4.10 14.04
CA PRO A 248 -14.27 3.24 14.79
C PRO A 248 -15.50 3.99 15.30
N SER A 249 -15.36 5.27 15.69
CA SER A 249 -16.50 6.08 16.12
C SER A 249 -17.51 6.31 15.00
N GLY A 250 -17.03 6.59 13.78
CA GLY A 250 -17.86 6.74 12.59
C GLY A 250 -18.60 5.46 12.21
N LEU A 251 -17.91 4.31 12.24
CA LEU A 251 -18.51 3.00 11.96
C LEU A 251 -19.59 2.64 13.00
N ALA A 252 -19.28 2.80 14.29
CA ALA A 252 -20.23 2.55 15.37
C ALA A 252 -21.44 3.49 15.31
N PHE A 253 -21.26 4.73 14.85
CA PHE A 253 -22.37 5.65 14.61
C PHE A 253 -23.25 5.18 13.45
N TRP A 254 -22.67 4.79 12.31
CA TRP A 254 -23.43 4.31 11.16
C TRP A 254 -24.25 3.04 11.48
N LEU A 255 -23.66 2.08 12.19
CA LEU A 255 -24.36 0.86 12.62
C LEU A 255 -25.56 1.16 13.53
N ARG A 256 -25.47 2.20 14.37
CA ARG A 256 -26.52 2.60 15.31
C ARG A 256 -27.73 3.27 14.64
N LEU A 257 -27.60 3.80 13.42
CA LEU A 257 -28.66 4.55 12.74
C LEU A 257 -29.78 3.67 12.16
N SER A 258 -29.56 2.37 11.96
CA SER A 258 -30.60 1.41 11.52
C SER A 258 -31.44 1.90 10.32
N TRP A 259 -30.76 2.25 9.23
CA TRP A 259 -31.37 2.85 8.03
C TRP A 259 -32.46 1.98 7.39
N SER A 260 -33.54 2.63 6.96
CA SER A 260 -34.71 2.06 6.28
C SER A 260 -34.48 1.82 4.78
N ARG A 261 -33.79 2.74 4.08
CA ARG A 261 -33.47 2.65 2.65
C ARG A 261 -32.03 2.17 2.40
N ALA A 262 -31.91 1.01 1.76
CA ALA A 262 -30.62 0.38 1.48
C ALA A 262 -29.66 1.25 0.64
N THR A 263 -30.12 1.78 -0.48
CA THR A 263 -29.28 2.58 -1.40
C THR A 263 -28.70 3.80 -0.69
N GLN A 264 -29.48 4.52 0.11
CA GLN A 264 -29.04 5.73 0.82
C GLN A 264 -28.03 5.41 1.93
N SER A 265 -28.32 4.38 2.72
CA SER A 265 -27.43 3.92 3.80
C SER A 265 -26.02 3.60 3.31
N LEU A 266 -25.93 2.94 2.14
CA LEU A 266 -24.66 2.58 1.51
C LEU A 266 -23.89 3.82 1.01
N HIS A 267 -24.57 4.78 0.37
CA HIS A 267 -23.94 6.04 -0.06
C HIS A 267 -23.37 6.83 1.11
N MET A 268 -24.10 6.90 2.22
CA MET A 268 -23.63 7.61 3.42
C MET A 268 -22.42 6.93 4.05
N LEU A 269 -22.42 5.59 4.13
CA LEU A 269 -21.26 4.85 4.62
C LEU A 269 -20.01 5.14 3.78
N ALA A 270 -20.11 5.10 2.45
CA ALA A 270 -18.99 5.46 1.59
C ALA A 270 -18.55 6.92 1.79
N GLY A 271 -19.47 7.87 1.90
CA GLY A 271 -19.15 9.26 2.17
C GLY A 271 -18.38 9.45 3.48
N MET A 272 -18.84 8.81 4.57
CA MET A 272 -18.16 8.85 5.86
C MET A 272 -16.76 8.23 5.80
N LEU A 273 -16.61 7.09 5.11
CA LEU A 273 -15.31 6.45 4.94
C LEU A 273 -14.36 7.31 4.09
N GLN A 274 -14.87 7.98 3.05
CA GLN A 274 -14.11 8.93 2.25
C GLN A 274 -13.65 10.12 3.09
N ASP A 275 -14.53 10.69 3.90
CA ASP A 275 -14.20 11.81 4.77
C ASP A 275 -13.16 11.43 5.83
N VAL A 276 -13.29 10.28 6.47
CA VAL A 276 -12.31 9.79 7.45
C VAL A 276 -10.96 9.48 6.79
N SER A 277 -10.97 8.91 5.58
CA SER A 277 -9.74 8.67 4.80
C SER A 277 -9.07 9.96 4.38
N TYR A 278 -9.86 10.98 4.01
CA TYR A 278 -9.36 12.34 3.78
C TYR A 278 -8.78 12.94 5.07
N GLY A 279 -9.43 12.77 6.21
CA GLY A 279 -8.95 13.21 7.52
C GLY A 279 -7.59 12.61 7.88
N ALA A 280 -7.37 11.33 7.57
CA ALA A 280 -6.07 10.68 7.74
C ALA A 280 -4.98 11.30 6.85
N ALA A 281 -5.28 11.55 5.57
CA ALA A 281 -4.36 12.23 4.66
C ALA A 281 -4.05 13.66 5.13
N TYR A 282 -5.06 14.39 5.58
CA TYR A 282 -4.92 15.75 6.12
C TYR A 282 -4.08 15.78 7.40
N TYR A 283 -4.29 14.83 8.31
CA TYR A 283 -3.44 14.64 9.49
C TYR A 283 -1.98 14.40 9.10
N ALA A 284 -1.75 13.60 8.06
CA ALA A 284 -0.42 13.31 7.56
C ALA A 284 0.33 14.57 7.08
N GLU A 285 -0.34 15.42 6.32
CA GLU A 285 0.23 16.70 5.86
C GLU A 285 0.46 17.68 7.02
N LEU A 286 -0.45 17.76 8.00
CA LEU A 286 -0.27 18.59 9.19
C LEU A 286 0.94 18.14 10.02
N MET A 287 1.06 16.83 10.25
CA MET A 287 2.19 16.27 10.99
C MET A 287 3.50 16.51 10.24
N LYS A 288 3.51 16.32 8.92
CA LYS A 288 4.66 16.62 8.08
C LYS A 288 5.09 18.09 8.20
N HIS A 289 4.14 19.02 8.02
CA HIS A 289 4.42 20.44 8.15
C HIS A 289 4.95 20.81 9.53
N LYS A 290 4.37 20.25 10.60
CA LYS A 290 4.85 20.49 11.97
C LYS A 290 6.28 20.00 12.17
N LEU A 291 6.60 18.78 11.73
CA LEU A 291 7.94 18.22 11.86
C LEU A 291 8.98 19.03 11.07
N GLU A 292 8.65 19.44 9.84
CA GLU A 292 9.54 20.25 9.00
C GLU A 292 9.70 21.68 9.54
N SER A 293 8.64 22.28 10.09
CA SER A 293 8.70 23.62 10.68
C SER A 293 9.50 23.65 11.98
N ASP A 294 9.22 22.71 12.89
CA ASP A 294 9.78 22.71 14.24
C ASP A 294 11.20 22.12 14.28
N PHE A 295 11.53 21.21 13.35
CA PHE A 295 12.79 20.45 13.34
C PHE A 295 13.55 20.49 12.01
N GLY A 296 13.12 21.28 11.03
CA GLY A 296 13.78 21.40 9.72
C GLY A 296 15.04 22.24 9.68
N SER A 297 15.46 22.82 10.80
CA SER A 297 16.79 23.43 10.89
C SER A 297 17.88 22.35 10.75
N ALA A 298 18.95 22.64 10.01
CA ALA A 298 20.00 21.69 9.64
C ALA A 298 20.85 21.21 10.83
N SER A 299 20.31 20.32 11.66
CA SER A 299 21.07 19.57 12.67
C SER A 299 21.15 18.10 12.28
N THR A 300 22.37 17.55 12.25
CA THR A 300 22.58 16.11 12.00
C THR A 300 22.08 15.23 13.15
N ILE A 301 21.95 15.78 14.35
CA ILE A 301 21.35 15.10 15.51
C ILE A 301 19.83 15.28 15.43
N VAL A 302 19.10 14.16 15.35
CA VAL A 302 17.65 14.17 15.22
C VAL A 302 16.99 14.08 16.59
N PRO A 303 16.14 15.06 16.98
CA PRO A 303 15.42 15.02 18.24
C PRO A 303 14.43 13.84 18.33
N LYS A 304 14.23 13.29 19.53
CA LYS A 304 13.32 12.15 19.75
C LYS A 304 11.88 12.43 19.35
N GLN A 305 11.45 13.70 19.41
CA GLN A 305 10.13 14.17 19.01
C GLN A 305 9.81 13.84 17.55
N VAL A 306 10.81 13.85 16.67
CA VAL A 306 10.65 13.47 15.26
C VAL A 306 10.25 12.00 15.13
N TYR A 307 10.87 11.11 15.91
CA TYR A 307 10.52 9.69 15.93
C TYR A 307 9.10 9.44 16.47
N VAL A 308 8.68 10.21 17.49
CA VAL A 308 7.30 10.17 17.99
C VAL A 308 6.31 10.61 16.92
N GLY A 309 6.63 11.64 16.13
CA GLY A 309 5.83 12.06 14.98
C GLY A 309 5.68 10.98 13.90
N LEU A 310 6.77 10.28 13.55
CA LEU A 310 6.73 9.15 12.62
C LEU A 310 5.87 7.99 13.15
N ASN A 311 6.05 7.63 14.43
CA ASN A 311 5.23 6.60 15.06
C ASN A 311 3.76 6.99 15.16
N SER A 312 3.46 8.28 15.29
CA SER A 312 2.10 8.80 15.30
C SER A 312 1.40 8.56 13.97
N LEU A 313 2.10 8.79 12.85
CA LEU A 313 1.59 8.46 11.52
C LEU A 313 1.42 6.96 11.32
N GLU A 314 2.41 6.17 11.75
CA GLU A 314 2.35 4.71 11.65
C GLU A 314 1.20 4.13 12.50
N PHE A 315 0.97 4.68 13.69
CA PHE A 315 -0.14 4.28 14.56
C PHE A 315 -1.49 4.51 13.87
N VAL A 316 -1.69 5.67 13.23
CA VAL A 316 -2.91 5.93 12.47
C VAL A 316 -3.02 5.00 11.26
N ARG A 317 -1.91 4.72 10.56
CA ARG A 317 -1.90 3.78 9.42
C ARG A 317 -2.30 2.38 9.86
N GLN A 318 -1.74 1.88 10.95
CA GLN A 318 -2.10 0.58 11.53
C GLN A 318 -3.57 0.54 11.96
N ALA A 319 -4.11 1.65 12.49
CA ALA A 319 -5.53 1.72 12.81
C ALA A 319 -6.40 1.46 11.57
N PHE A 320 -6.09 2.08 10.42
CA PHE A 320 -6.78 1.81 9.15
C PHE A 320 -6.58 0.39 8.66
N HIS A 321 -5.33 -0.11 8.68
CA HIS A 321 -4.97 -1.45 8.22
C HIS A 321 -5.73 -2.55 8.99
N HIS A 322 -5.92 -2.36 10.30
CA HIS A 322 -6.56 -3.36 11.15
C HIS A 322 -8.09 -3.27 11.20
N VAL A 323 -8.72 -2.19 10.73
CA VAL A 323 -10.19 -2.05 10.77
C VAL A 323 -10.91 -3.22 10.11
N PRO A 324 -10.53 -3.70 8.91
CA PRO A 324 -11.18 -4.84 8.28
C PRO A 324 -11.15 -6.14 9.09
N LEU A 325 -10.22 -6.25 10.06
CA LEU A 325 -10.06 -7.41 10.94
C LEU A 325 -10.91 -7.31 12.22
N GLN A 326 -11.51 -6.15 12.50
CA GLN A 326 -12.26 -5.89 13.73
C GLN A 326 -13.70 -6.41 13.64
N ARG A 327 -14.30 -6.68 14.82
CA ARG A 327 -15.69 -7.17 14.90
C ARG A 327 -16.70 -6.18 14.33
N ASP A 328 -16.50 -4.89 14.57
CA ASP A 328 -17.43 -3.85 14.09
C ASP A 328 -17.47 -3.82 12.56
N TRP A 329 -16.33 -4.04 11.89
CA TRP A 329 -16.28 -4.14 10.44
C TRP A 329 -17.02 -5.38 9.92
N GLN A 330 -16.91 -6.53 10.59
CA GLN A 330 -17.69 -7.72 10.21
C GLN A 330 -19.20 -7.45 10.31
N GLU A 331 -19.63 -6.65 11.28
CA GLU A 331 -21.04 -6.25 11.40
C GLU A 331 -21.47 -5.30 10.30
N VAL A 332 -20.59 -4.37 9.90
CA VAL A 332 -20.79 -3.52 8.72
C VAL A 332 -20.96 -4.38 7.47
N GLU A 333 -20.09 -5.36 7.24
CA GLU A 333 -20.16 -6.24 6.06
C GLU A 333 -21.45 -7.06 6.02
N ARG A 334 -21.91 -7.58 7.18
CA ARG A 334 -23.22 -8.26 7.27
C ARG A 334 -24.35 -7.32 6.90
N THR A 335 -24.36 -6.13 7.49
CA THR A 335 -25.39 -5.12 7.26
C THR A 335 -25.41 -4.66 5.80
N VAL A 336 -24.24 -4.40 5.20
CA VAL A 336 -24.10 -4.05 3.78
C VAL A 336 -24.65 -5.14 2.88
N ARG A 337 -24.36 -6.42 3.17
CA ARG A 337 -24.89 -7.56 2.40
C ARG A 337 -26.42 -7.67 2.51
N ASP A 338 -26.97 -7.45 3.69
CA ASP A 338 -28.41 -7.53 3.92
C ASP A 338 -29.14 -6.35 3.27
N LEU A 339 -28.57 -5.15 3.32
CA LEU A 339 -29.05 -3.97 2.59
C LEU A 339 -28.95 -4.16 1.07
N GLY A 340 -27.86 -4.76 0.55
CA GLY A 340 -27.74 -5.09 -0.86
C GLY A 340 -28.86 -6.01 -1.36
N ARG A 341 -29.18 -7.06 -0.60
CA ARG A 341 -30.32 -7.96 -0.89
C ARG A 341 -31.68 -7.24 -0.84
N ALA A 342 -31.82 -6.24 0.03
CA ALA A 342 -33.04 -5.44 0.12
C ALA A 342 -33.16 -4.50 -1.09
N ARG A 343 -32.07 -3.84 -1.51
CA ARG A 343 -32.00 -3.02 -2.72
C ARG A 343 -32.45 -3.80 -3.95
N ASP A 344 -31.92 -5.01 -4.16
CA ASP A 344 -32.30 -5.83 -5.33
C ASP A 344 -33.82 -6.13 -5.35
N LYS A 345 -34.43 -6.33 -4.18
CA LYS A 345 -35.89 -6.55 -4.06
C LYS A 345 -36.70 -5.28 -4.32
N ASP A 346 -36.20 -4.11 -3.90
CA ASP A 346 -36.85 -2.83 -4.11
C ASP A 346 -36.74 -2.39 -5.58
N SER A 347 -35.60 -2.60 -6.22
CA SER A 347 -35.39 -2.38 -7.66
C SER A 347 -36.31 -3.25 -8.52
N ILE A 348 -36.56 -4.51 -8.14
CA ILE A 348 -37.52 -5.40 -8.85
C ILE A 348 -38.96 -4.88 -8.73
N LYS A 349 -39.32 -4.20 -7.64
CA LYS A 349 -40.66 -3.62 -7.46
C LYS A 349 -40.83 -2.30 -8.22
N GLU A 350 -39.80 -1.46 -8.26
CA GLU A 350 -39.84 -0.16 -8.95
C GLU A 350 -39.72 -0.30 -10.49
N ASN A 351 -38.97 -1.29 -10.99
CA ASN A 351 -38.85 -1.58 -12.44
C ASN A 351 -40.15 -2.08 -13.10
N ILE A 352 -41.23 -2.32 -12.34
CA ILE A 352 -42.57 -2.61 -12.89
C ILE A 352 -43.31 -1.30 -13.28
N ILE A 353 -42.85 -0.11 -12.84
CA ILE A 353 -43.61 1.15 -12.98
C ILE A 353 -42.88 2.26 -13.79
N ALA A 354 -41.55 2.26 -13.97
CA ALA A 354 -40.90 3.18 -14.92
C ALA A 354 -39.52 2.69 -15.38
N PRO A 355 -39.13 2.87 -16.66
CA PRO A 355 -37.77 2.60 -17.12
C PRO A 355 -37.01 3.92 -17.27
N GLU A 356 -36.07 4.23 -16.37
CA GLU A 356 -34.99 5.17 -16.72
C GLU A 356 -33.76 5.03 -15.78
N VAL A 357 -32.63 4.68 -16.41
CA VAL A 357 -31.23 4.77 -15.94
C VAL A 357 -30.89 4.05 -14.63
N GLU A 358 -30.74 2.72 -14.71
CA GLU A 358 -29.89 1.98 -13.77
C GLU A 358 -28.43 2.43 -13.93
N VAL A 359 -27.98 3.37 -13.10
CA VAL A 359 -26.56 3.43 -12.77
C VAL A 359 -26.30 2.26 -11.83
N ASP A 360 -25.68 1.20 -12.36
CA ASP A 360 -25.16 0.07 -11.60
C ASP A 360 -24.06 0.56 -10.65
N LEU A 361 -24.49 1.13 -9.52
CA LEU A 361 -23.63 1.46 -8.42
C LEU A 361 -23.28 0.15 -7.73
N GLY A 362 -22.20 -0.50 -8.19
CA GLY A 362 -21.60 -1.70 -7.61
C GLY A 362 -21.06 -1.46 -6.19
N PHE A 363 -21.96 -1.14 -5.26
CA PHE A 363 -21.69 -0.99 -3.84
C PHE A 363 -21.57 -2.38 -3.22
N ASP A 364 -20.34 -2.87 -3.18
CA ASP A 364 -19.95 -4.09 -2.46
C ASP A 364 -18.95 -3.72 -1.34
N CYS A 365 -18.78 -4.61 -0.36
CA CYS A 365 -17.79 -4.47 0.71
C CYS A 365 -16.39 -4.20 0.16
N GLU A 366 -16.08 -4.70 -1.04
CA GLU A 366 -14.82 -4.46 -1.73
C GLU A 366 -14.62 -2.98 -2.12
N ALA A 367 -15.67 -2.27 -2.53
CA ALA A 367 -15.57 -0.84 -2.81
C ALA A 367 -15.27 -0.03 -1.53
N LEU A 368 -15.85 -0.43 -0.40
CA LEU A 368 -15.61 0.19 0.91
C LEU A 368 -14.18 -0.06 1.40
N ARG A 369 -13.65 -1.29 1.20
CA ARG A 369 -12.25 -1.60 1.50
C ARG A 369 -11.29 -0.74 0.68
N LYS A 370 -11.55 -0.54 -0.61
CA LYS A 370 -10.72 0.34 -1.46
C LYS A 370 -10.63 1.78 -0.95
N ILE A 371 -11.71 2.31 -0.36
CA ILE A 371 -11.71 3.64 0.25
C ILE A 371 -10.76 3.67 1.46
N LEU A 372 -10.84 2.67 2.35
CA LEU A 372 -9.93 2.55 3.50
C LEU A 372 -8.48 2.39 3.08
N GLU A 373 -8.22 1.53 2.09
CA GLU A 373 -6.88 1.35 1.51
C GLU A 373 -6.34 2.66 0.92
N GLN A 374 -7.20 3.53 0.39
CA GLN A 374 -6.76 4.83 -0.11
C GLN A 374 -6.28 5.77 1.01
N GLY A 375 -6.97 5.78 2.16
CA GLY A 375 -6.50 6.47 3.36
C GLY A 375 -5.18 5.90 3.88
N GLU A 376 -5.05 4.57 3.92
CA GLU A 376 -3.82 3.88 4.31
C GLU A 376 -2.64 4.22 3.39
N ARG A 377 -2.85 4.15 2.06
CA ARG A 377 -1.84 4.50 1.06
C ARG A 377 -1.39 5.96 1.18
N ALA A 378 -2.29 6.88 1.50
CA ALA A 378 -1.94 8.29 1.71
C ALA A 378 -1.00 8.47 2.92
N LEU A 379 -1.29 7.80 4.03
CA LEU A 379 -0.40 7.79 5.21
C LEU A 379 0.96 7.15 4.90
N GLN A 380 0.97 6.05 4.16
CA GLN A 380 2.21 5.39 3.74
C GLN A 380 3.06 6.28 2.82
N ALA A 381 2.42 7.00 1.89
CA ALA A 381 3.11 7.97 1.03
C ALA A 381 3.68 9.15 1.83
N ALA A 382 2.96 9.64 2.85
CA ALA A 382 3.46 10.69 3.74
C ALA A 382 4.66 10.22 4.58
N LEU A 383 4.61 9.00 5.14
CA LEU A 383 5.74 8.36 5.82
C LEU A 383 6.97 8.28 4.91
N ALA A 384 6.80 7.78 3.67
CA ALA A 384 7.90 7.68 2.72
C ALA A 384 8.51 9.06 2.37
N ARG A 385 7.70 10.13 2.30
CA ARG A 385 8.18 11.51 2.10
C ARG A 385 9.00 11.98 3.30
N LEU A 386 8.53 11.71 4.51
CA LEU A 386 9.25 12.07 5.74
C LEU A 386 10.55 11.27 5.91
N TYR A 387 10.60 9.99 5.52
CA TYR A 387 11.83 9.21 5.52
C TYR A 387 12.88 9.81 4.57
N ARG A 388 12.47 10.22 3.36
CA ARG A 388 13.37 10.90 2.42
C ARG A 388 13.85 12.25 2.97
N TRP A 389 12.96 13.03 3.56
CA TRP A 389 13.33 14.29 4.21
C TRP A 389 14.35 14.08 5.33
N LEU A 390 14.14 13.09 6.21
CA LEU A 390 15.10 12.76 7.26
C LEU A 390 16.41 12.23 6.70
N ALA A 391 16.38 11.42 5.64
CA ALA A 391 17.60 10.96 4.99
C ALA A 391 18.42 12.12 4.44
N MET A 392 17.78 13.10 3.80
CA MET A 392 18.45 14.32 3.37
C MET A 392 19.06 15.09 4.55
N LEU A 393 18.31 15.27 5.64
CA LEU A 393 18.78 16.01 6.82
C LEU A 393 19.98 15.31 7.50
N VAL A 394 19.84 14.04 7.85
CA VAL A 394 20.83 13.25 8.59
C VAL A 394 22.11 13.03 7.77
N LEU A 395 21.98 12.83 6.46
CA LEU A 395 23.10 12.51 5.58
C LEU A 395 23.70 13.75 4.89
N THR A 396 23.22 14.97 5.20
CA THR A 396 23.72 16.21 4.58
C THR A 396 25.23 16.34 4.73
N ASN A 397 25.78 16.16 5.94
CA ASN A 397 27.21 16.32 6.17
C ASN A 397 28.03 15.21 5.49
N LEU A 398 27.52 13.97 5.47
CA LEU A 398 28.15 12.88 4.73
C LEU A 398 28.18 13.20 3.22
N LYS A 399 27.07 13.68 2.66
CA LYS A 399 26.99 14.09 1.25
C LYS A 399 27.99 15.21 0.93
N LEU A 400 28.03 16.27 1.74
CA LEU A 400 28.97 17.37 1.56
C LEU A 400 30.43 16.90 1.65
N TYR A 401 30.72 15.97 2.55
CA TYR A 401 32.04 15.36 2.63
C TYR A 401 32.37 14.59 1.35
N LEU A 402 31.47 13.72 0.87
CA LEU A 402 31.65 12.96 -0.38
C LEU A 402 31.88 13.89 -1.57
N GLU A 403 31.14 15.00 -1.67
CA GLU A 403 31.33 16.04 -2.68
C GLU A 403 32.70 16.75 -2.54
N SER A 404 33.20 16.93 -1.31
CA SER A 404 34.50 17.55 -1.06
C SER A 404 35.67 16.65 -1.49
N ILE A 405 35.59 15.35 -1.20
CA ILE A 405 36.65 14.39 -1.53
C ILE A 405 36.66 13.99 -3.00
N LYS A 406 35.52 14.15 -3.71
CA LYS A 406 35.45 13.96 -5.17
C LYS A 406 36.55 14.72 -5.93
N LYS A 407 37.00 15.86 -5.40
CA LYS A 407 38.05 16.69 -6.01
C LYS A 407 39.47 16.37 -5.53
N GLN A 408 39.62 15.55 -4.48
CA GLN A 408 40.89 15.22 -3.85
C GLN A 408 41.50 13.92 -4.43
N ASP A 409 42.82 13.81 -4.43
CA ASP A 409 43.51 12.59 -4.89
C ASP A 409 43.65 11.52 -3.80
N ILE A 410 43.53 11.90 -2.53
CA ILE A 410 43.57 11.00 -1.38
C ILE A 410 42.34 11.33 -0.53
N VAL A 411 41.59 10.31 -0.11
CA VAL A 411 40.54 10.49 0.88
C VAL A 411 41.24 10.74 2.21
N THR A 412 41.18 11.97 2.68
CA THR A 412 41.65 12.30 4.02
C THR A 412 40.66 11.71 5.02
N ASP A 413 41.11 10.74 5.81
CA ASP A 413 40.38 10.29 7.01
C ASP A 413 40.45 11.44 8.02
N THR A 414 39.52 12.37 7.89
CA THR A 414 39.41 13.51 8.78
C THR A 414 38.63 13.08 10.03
N LYS A 415 39.01 13.66 11.17
CA LYS A 415 38.25 13.50 12.42
C LYS A 415 36.78 13.88 12.25
N GLU A 416 36.49 14.78 11.31
CA GLU A 416 35.16 15.26 10.97
C GLU A 416 34.26 14.14 10.43
N VAL A 417 34.74 13.34 9.47
CA VAL A 417 33.94 12.24 8.88
C VAL A 417 33.67 11.15 9.89
N ARG A 418 34.69 10.79 10.66
CA ARG A 418 34.56 9.79 11.72
C ARG A 418 33.56 10.24 12.79
N TRP A 419 33.56 11.54 13.10
CA TRP A 419 32.58 12.14 13.99
C TRP A 419 31.17 12.08 13.40
N GLU A 420 30.98 12.40 12.12
CA GLU A 420 29.67 12.31 11.44
C GLU A 420 29.16 10.85 11.36
N VAL A 421 30.02 9.89 11.05
CA VAL A 421 29.69 8.45 11.10
C VAL A 421 29.29 8.03 12.51
N GLY A 422 29.96 8.56 13.54
CA GLY A 422 29.61 8.35 14.95
C GLY A 422 28.25 8.95 15.33
N ILE A 423 27.93 10.17 14.88
CA ILE A 423 26.61 10.79 15.06
C ILE A 423 25.53 9.94 14.40
N LEU A 424 25.77 9.49 13.16
CA LEU A 424 24.85 8.61 12.45
C LEU A 424 24.58 7.32 13.23
N GLY A 425 25.63 6.69 13.77
CA GLY A 425 25.47 5.53 14.66
C GLY A 425 24.62 5.84 15.90
N GLY A 426 24.84 6.97 16.57
CA GLY A 426 24.02 7.41 17.70
C GLY A 426 22.55 7.64 17.33
N ASN A 427 22.29 8.22 16.15
CA ASN A 427 20.94 8.38 15.62
C ASN A 427 20.29 7.03 15.35
N ILE A 428 20.99 6.08 14.71
CA ILE A 428 20.47 4.74 14.39
C ILE A 428 20.13 3.97 15.67
N VAL A 429 20.97 4.01 16.70
CA VAL A 429 20.67 3.40 18.00
C VAL A 429 19.40 4.03 18.60
N THR A 430 19.28 5.36 18.55
CA THR A 430 18.08 6.06 19.04
C THR A 430 16.83 5.68 18.23
N MET A 431 16.93 5.59 16.91
CA MET A 431 15.85 5.13 16.03
C MET A 431 15.40 3.71 16.42
N CYS A 432 16.34 2.80 16.68
CA CYS A 432 16.03 1.43 17.09
C CYS A 432 15.29 1.35 18.43
N GLN A 433 15.54 2.30 19.34
CA GLN A 433 14.87 2.38 20.64
C GLN A 433 13.54 3.12 20.60
N CYS A 434 13.36 4.06 19.67
CA CYS A 434 12.23 4.99 19.68
C CYS A 434 11.19 4.73 18.58
N LEU A 435 11.44 3.88 17.58
CA LEU A 435 10.52 3.63 16.46
C LEU A 435 9.85 2.26 16.53
N TYR A 436 8.62 2.17 16.00
CA TYR A 436 8.00 0.87 15.69
C TYR A 436 8.81 0.12 14.63
N GLU A 437 8.70 -1.22 14.62
CA GLU A 437 9.51 -2.09 13.76
C GLU A 437 9.38 -1.78 12.26
N GLU A 438 8.16 -1.55 11.77
CA GLU A 438 7.90 -1.20 10.37
C GLU A 438 8.52 0.15 10.00
N THR A 439 8.30 1.17 10.85
CA THR A 439 8.87 2.52 10.68
C THR A 439 10.40 2.51 10.74
N ARG A 440 10.97 1.77 11.69
CA ARG A 440 12.41 1.57 11.85
C ARG A 440 13.00 0.98 10.59
N SER A 441 12.44 -0.13 10.11
CA SER A 441 12.95 -0.83 8.92
C SER A 441 12.80 0.03 7.67
N GLY A 442 11.65 0.70 7.49
CA GLY A 442 11.42 1.60 6.35
C GLY A 442 12.37 2.80 6.32
N LEU A 443 12.60 3.44 7.48
CA LEU A 443 13.51 4.57 7.60
C LEU A 443 14.96 4.16 7.37
N LEU A 444 15.42 3.08 8.01
CA LEU A 444 16.81 2.60 7.84
C LEU A 444 17.09 2.17 6.40
N ARG A 445 16.15 1.52 5.71
CA ARG A 445 16.31 1.18 4.29
C ARG A 445 16.42 2.42 3.41
N THR A 446 15.62 3.45 3.71
CA THR A 446 15.67 4.73 2.99
C THR A 446 17.02 5.41 3.20
N LEU A 447 17.49 5.49 4.45
CA LEU A 447 18.81 6.03 4.80
C LEU A 447 19.94 5.28 4.09
N TRP A 448 19.94 3.95 4.13
CA TRP A 448 20.95 3.13 3.47
C TRP A 448 20.94 3.30 1.96
N GLY A 449 19.76 3.30 1.33
CA GLY A 449 19.60 3.56 -0.09
C GLY A 449 20.20 4.90 -0.51
N THR A 450 19.97 5.96 0.28
CA THR A 450 20.57 7.28 0.04
C THR A 450 22.09 7.29 0.22
N VAL A 451 22.65 6.53 1.17
CA VAL A 451 24.11 6.35 1.29
C VAL A 451 24.67 5.69 0.03
N VAL A 452 24.11 4.56 -0.39
CA VAL A 452 24.54 3.83 -1.60
C VAL A 452 24.45 4.71 -2.84
N GLU A 453 23.38 5.50 -2.97
CA GLU A 453 23.19 6.44 -4.07
C GLU A 453 24.29 7.53 -4.09
N HIS A 454 24.58 8.16 -2.94
CA HIS A 454 25.63 9.18 -2.85
C HIS A 454 27.02 8.63 -3.15
N PHE A 455 27.34 7.41 -2.70
CA PHE A 455 28.61 6.76 -3.05
C PHE A 455 28.67 6.45 -4.54
N SER A 456 27.61 5.88 -5.12
CA SER A 456 27.56 5.52 -6.53
C SER A 456 27.80 6.75 -7.42
N GLN A 457 27.08 7.85 -7.16
CA GLN A 457 27.27 9.14 -7.86
C GLN A 457 28.71 9.66 -7.70
N THR A 458 29.26 9.61 -6.48
CA THR A 458 30.62 10.09 -6.22
C THR A 458 31.68 9.28 -6.96
N ILE A 459 31.49 7.95 -7.04
CA ILE A 459 32.42 7.03 -7.70
C ILE A 459 32.32 7.17 -9.22
N GLU A 460 31.12 7.25 -9.77
CA GLU A 460 30.89 7.54 -11.20
C GLU A 460 31.67 8.79 -11.60
N ASP A 461 31.53 9.89 -10.87
CA ASP A 461 32.22 11.13 -11.26
C ASP A 461 33.74 11.16 -11.02
N SER A 462 34.31 10.13 -10.37
CA SER A 462 35.70 10.09 -9.91
C SER A 462 36.61 9.13 -10.71
N HIS A 463 36.32 8.92 -12.01
CA HIS A 463 37.00 7.91 -12.85
C HIS A 463 38.55 7.98 -12.89
N HIS A 464 39.16 9.15 -12.70
CA HIS A 464 40.62 9.35 -12.84
C HIS A 464 41.40 9.31 -11.51
N ARG A 465 40.77 8.90 -10.41
CA ARG A 465 41.40 8.88 -9.09
C ARG A 465 42.32 7.66 -8.89
N PRO A 466 43.33 7.74 -8.01
CA PRO A 466 44.25 6.63 -7.76
C PRO A 466 43.59 5.46 -6.99
N LEU A 467 44.22 4.28 -7.01
CA LEU A 467 43.71 3.07 -6.32
C LEU A 467 43.49 3.28 -4.82
N GLN A 468 44.35 4.09 -4.18
CA GLN A 468 44.26 4.38 -2.75
C GLN A 468 42.96 5.13 -2.41
N TYR A 469 42.51 6.03 -3.27
CA TYR A 469 41.23 6.74 -3.11
C TYR A 469 40.06 5.74 -3.05
N PHE A 470 39.97 4.82 -4.02
CA PHE A 470 38.90 3.81 -4.05
C PHE A 470 38.99 2.81 -2.89
N SER A 471 40.20 2.49 -2.43
CA SER A 471 40.40 1.65 -1.24
C SER A 471 39.86 2.32 0.02
N GLN A 472 40.07 3.63 0.17
CA GLN A 472 39.55 4.40 1.30
C GLN A 472 38.03 4.59 1.21
N MET A 473 37.48 4.82 0.01
CA MET A 473 36.02 4.85 -0.23
C MET A 473 35.36 3.53 0.17
N HIS A 474 35.97 2.39 -0.21
CA HIS A 474 35.49 1.08 0.21
C HIS A 474 35.54 0.92 1.73
N SER A 475 36.65 1.30 2.39
CA SER A 475 36.75 1.24 3.86
C SER A 475 35.67 2.07 4.56
N LEU A 476 35.37 3.28 4.05
CA LEU A 476 34.32 4.13 4.61
C LEU A 476 32.93 3.52 4.41
N LEU A 477 32.66 2.94 3.23
CA LEU A 477 31.42 2.24 2.95
C LEU A 477 31.23 1.02 3.88
N GLN A 478 32.29 0.26 4.15
CA GLN A 478 32.25 -0.85 5.12
C GLN A 478 32.02 -0.37 6.56
N SER A 479 32.65 0.75 6.97
CA SER A 479 32.38 1.34 8.29
C SER A 479 30.93 1.79 8.44
N LEU A 480 30.32 2.31 7.37
CA LEU A 480 28.89 2.63 7.35
C LEU A 480 28.03 1.37 7.39
N LEU A 481 28.40 0.29 6.69
CA LEU A 481 27.71 -1.00 6.76
C LEU A 481 27.62 -1.51 8.21
N ASP A 482 28.73 -1.47 8.95
CA ASP A 482 28.79 -1.86 10.36
C ASP A 482 27.86 -0.99 11.23
N VAL A 483 27.85 0.32 10.98
CA VAL A 483 26.99 1.28 11.69
C VAL A 483 25.50 1.01 11.44
N PHE A 484 25.11 0.65 10.22
CA PHE A 484 23.73 0.32 9.89
C PHE A 484 23.28 -1.06 10.40
N GLN A 485 24.22 -1.98 10.60
CA GLN A 485 23.94 -3.26 11.25
C GLN A 485 23.72 -3.08 12.76
N ALA A 486 24.44 -2.14 13.40
CA ALA A 486 24.30 -1.75 14.81
C ALA A 486 24.17 -2.95 15.77
N ASP A 487 25.15 -3.85 15.77
CA ASP A 487 25.18 -5.07 16.59
C ASP A 487 23.91 -5.95 16.47
N SER A 488 23.33 -6.01 15.27
CA SER A 488 22.08 -6.73 14.94
C SER A 488 20.80 -6.08 15.46
N GLN A 489 20.86 -4.87 16.03
CA GLN A 489 19.67 -4.08 16.36
C GLN A 489 19.19 -3.23 15.16
N GLY A 490 20.05 -3.00 14.17
CA GLY A 490 19.76 -2.25 12.96
C GLY A 490 19.10 -3.09 11.87
N LEU A 491 19.56 -2.95 10.62
CA LEU A 491 19.10 -3.77 9.51
C LEU A 491 19.90 -5.08 9.42
N PRO A 492 19.26 -6.20 9.05
CA PRO A 492 19.97 -7.44 8.77
C PRO A 492 20.83 -7.28 7.50
N LEU A 493 21.93 -8.04 7.42
CA LEU A 493 22.85 -7.99 6.28
C LEU A 493 22.17 -8.24 4.92
N CYS A 494 21.15 -9.10 4.88
CA CYS A 494 20.38 -9.35 3.66
C CYS A 494 19.63 -8.11 3.14
N ASP A 495 19.15 -7.24 4.03
CA ASP A 495 18.45 -5.99 3.66
C ASP A 495 19.44 -4.89 3.25
N LEU A 496 20.69 -4.97 3.72
CA LEU A 496 21.78 -4.05 3.37
C LEU A 496 22.44 -4.42 2.04
N GLN A 497 22.60 -5.71 1.74
CA GLN A 497 23.19 -6.23 0.50
C GLN A 497 22.23 -6.16 -0.70
N THR A 498 21.61 -5.00 -0.91
CA THR A 498 20.76 -4.70 -2.07
C THR A 498 21.53 -4.83 -3.39
N ASP A 499 20.82 -5.05 -4.50
CA ASP A 499 21.43 -5.12 -5.83
C ASP A 499 22.27 -3.88 -6.16
N ALA A 500 21.81 -2.70 -5.74
CA ALA A 500 22.54 -1.44 -5.91
C ALA A 500 23.85 -1.41 -5.11
N TYR A 501 23.83 -1.92 -3.87
CA TYR A 501 25.05 -2.06 -3.07
C TYR A 501 26.03 -3.07 -3.68
N GLN A 502 25.55 -4.22 -4.16
CA GLN A 502 26.41 -5.24 -4.78
C GLN A 502 27.06 -4.73 -6.09
N ALA A 503 26.31 -3.97 -6.88
CA ALA A 503 26.84 -3.30 -8.06
C ALA A 503 27.94 -2.29 -7.68
N LEU A 504 27.69 -1.48 -6.65
CA LEU A 504 28.66 -0.53 -6.11
C LEU A 504 29.92 -1.21 -5.56
N GLU A 505 29.76 -2.31 -4.82
CA GLU A 505 30.87 -3.11 -4.29
C GLU A 505 31.71 -3.69 -5.43
N THR A 506 31.06 -4.25 -6.46
CA THR A 506 31.74 -4.80 -7.63
C THR A 506 32.55 -3.73 -8.37
N GLU A 507 31.97 -2.55 -8.56
CA GLU A 507 32.62 -1.39 -9.19
C GLU A 507 33.83 -0.90 -8.37
N LEU A 508 33.67 -0.78 -7.04
CA LEU A 508 34.77 -0.44 -6.13
C LEU A 508 35.89 -1.48 -6.16
N ASP A 509 35.54 -2.77 -6.23
CA ASP A 509 36.49 -3.87 -6.34
C ASP A 509 37.32 -3.81 -7.62
N LEU A 510 36.69 -3.51 -8.76
CA LEU A 510 37.39 -3.30 -10.02
C LEU A 510 38.32 -2.09 -9.94
N ARG A 511 37.85 -0.97 -9.38
CA ARG A 511 38.61 0.28 -9.32
C ARG A 511 39.78 0.23 -8.34
N ARG A 512 39.68 -0.50 -7.22
CA ARG A 512 40.77 -0.65 -6.23
C ARG A 512 41.78 -1.74 -6.61
N SER A 513 41.40 -2.68 -7.47
CA SER A 513 42.31 -3.74 -7.95
C SER A 513 43.46 -3.13 -8.76
N ASN A 514 44.69 -3.59 -8.56
CA ASN A 514 45.83 -3.18 -9.38
C ASN A 514 45.80 -3.84 -10.77
N SER A 515 46.65 -3.40 -11.71
CA SER A 515 46.65 -3.95 -13.08
C SER A 515 46.94 -5.45 -13.15
N THR A 516 47.78 -6.00 -12.27
CA THR A 516 48.07 -7.44 -12.25
C THR A 516 46.85 -8.25 -11.79
N GLN A 517 46.14 -7.78 -10.76
CA GLN A 517 44.91 -8.38 -10.25
C GLN A 517 43.77 -8.31 -11.27
N LEU A 518 43.64 -7.19 -12.00
CA LEU A 518 42.66 -7.09 -13.09
C LEU A 518 42.98 -8.08 -14.22
N ILE A 519 44.25 -8.27 -14.56
CA ILE A 519 44.66 -9.28 -15.55
C ILE A 519 44.31 -10.70 -15.07
N GLU A 520 44.57 -11.01 -13.80
CA GLU A 520 44.19 -12.29 -13.18
C GLU A 520 42.68 -12.52 -13.25
N ARG A 521 41.88 -11.52 -12.84
CA ARG A 521 40.42 -11.55 -12.91
C ARG A 521 39.91 -11.73 -14.34
N TYR A 522 40.52 -11.06 -15.32
CA TYR A 522 40.16 -11.22 -16.73
C TYR A 522 40.36 -12.66 -17.22
N PHE A 523 41.49 -13.30 -16.88
CA PHE A 523 41.71 -14.70 -17.27
C PHE A 523 40.77 -15.65 -16.53
N GLN A 524 40.48 -15.38 -15.27
CA GLN A 524 39.49 -16.15 -14.50
C GLN A 524 38.09 -16.06 -15.11
N GLU A 525 37.64 -14.86 -15.48
CA GLU A 525 36.39 -14.65 -16.22
C GLU A 525 36.36 -15.45 -17.52
N ARG A 526 37.46 -15.47 -18.29
CA ARG A 526 37.51 -16.23 -19.54
C ARG A 526 37.44 -17.74 -19.33
N VAL A 527 38.12 -18.26 -18.32
CA VAL A 527 38.02 -19.68 -17.96
C VAL A 527 36.58 -20.04 -17.56
N ASN A 528 35.95 -19.21 -16.73
CA ASN A 528 34.56 -19.42 -16.29
C ASN A 528 33.57 -19.33 -17.47
N ARG A 529 33.72 -18.33 -18.35
CA ARG A 529 32.91 -18.21 -19.58
C ARG A 529 33.04 -19.46 -20.45
N GLN A 530 34.24 -20.05 -20.57
CA GLN A 530 34.43 -21.27 -21.35
C GLN A 530 33.69 -22.47 -20.78
N ALA A 531 33.62 -22.61 -19.45
CA ALA A 531 32.85 -23.68 -18.82
C ALA A 531 31.35 -23.59 -19.15
N SER A 532 30.83 -22.38 -19.34
CA SER A 532 29.42 -22.11 -19.65
C SER A 532 29.11 -21.94 -21.14
N THR A 533 30.10 -22.07 -22.03
CA THR A 533 29.90 -21.81 -23.48
C THR A 533 29.11 -22.93 -24.15
N ALA A 534 28.07 -22.56 -24.90
CA ALA A 534 27.29 -23.51 -25.67
C ALA A 534 28.03 -23.96 -26.94
N LEU A 535 27.81 -25.22 -27.35
CA LEU A 535 28.48 -25.82 -28.51
C LEU A 535 28.16 -25.09 -29.84
N MET A 536 27.02 -24.38 -29.92
CA MET A 536 26.61 -23.59 -31.10
C MET A 536 27.50 -22.35 -31.31
N GLU A 537 28.03 -21.77 -30.22
CA GLU A 537 28.80 -20.53 -30.22
C GLU A 537 30.29 -20.75 -30.46
N THR A 538 30.74 -22.00 -30.50
CA THR A 538 32.16 -22.35 -30.61
C THR A 538 32.76 -22.10 -32.01
N LEU A 539 34.03 -21.69 -32.02
CA LEU A 539 34.87 -21.57 -33.23
C LEU A 539 35.60 -22.87 -33.59
N GLY A 540 35.28 -23.98 -32.93
CA GLY A 540 35.90 -25.29 -33.13
C GLY A 540 36.21 -25.98 -31.81
N ILE A 541 36.54 -27.25 -31.86
CA ILE A 541 36.70 -28.08 -30.67
C ILE A 541 38.12 -28.62 -30.62
N LEU A 542 38.83 -28.36 -29.52
CA LEU A 542 40.17 -28.86 -29.26
C LEU A 542 40.10 -30.01 -28.25
N LEU A 543 40.49 -31.20 -28.69
CA LEU A 543 40.55 -32.40 -27.86
C LEU A 543 41.98 -32.63 -27.38
N LEU A 544 42.15 -32.69 -26.07
CA LEU A 544 43.43 -32.96 -25.44
C LEU A 544 43.25 -33.79 -24.18
N ALA A 545 44.29 -34.51 -23.79
CA ALA A 545 44.39 -35.08 -22.44
C ALA A 545 45.42 -34.28 -21.64
N CYS A 546 45.11 -34.00 -20.38
CA CYS A 546 46.02 -33.30 -19.48
C CYS A 546 46.21 -34.10 -18.19
N ARG A 547 47.44 -34.06 -17.67
CA ARG A 547 47.79 -34.58 -16.34
C ARG A 547 48.80 -33.66 -15.68
N TYR A 548 48.72 -33.50 -14.37
CA TYR A 548 49.68 -32.72 -13.61
C TYR A 548 50.48 -33.65 -12.70
N GLU A 549 51.78 -33.70 -12.89
CA GLU A 549 52.70 -34.48 -12.06
C GLU A 549 53.18 -33.60 -10.90
N THR A 550 52.78 -33.96 -9.68
CA THR A 550 52.97 -33.11 -8.50
C THR A 550 54.43 -33.05 -8.08
N VAL A 551 55.13 -34.18 -8.15
CA VAL A 551 56.54 -34.32 -7.76
C VAL A 551 57.46 -33.48 -8.64
N THR A 552 57.25 -33.52 -9.96
CA THR A 552 58.07 -32.77 -10.92
C THR A 552 57.55 -31.35 -11.16
N GLN A 553 56.36 -31.03 -10.63
CA GLN A 553 55.62 -29.78 -10.90
C GLN A 553 55.43 -29.54 -12.40
N THR A 554 55.16 -30.60 -13.17
CA THR A 554 54.98 -30.51 -14.62
C THR A 554 53.55 -30.80 -15.07
N LEU A 555 53.03 -29.91 -15.90
CA LEU A 555 51.80 -30.13 -16.65
C LEU A 555 52.14 -30.84 -17.95
N ILE A 556 51.63 -32.06 -18.12
CA ILE A 556 51.78 -32.84 -19.34
C ILE A 556 50.48 -32.78 -20.13
N LEU A 557 50.60 -32.40 -21.40
CA LEU A 557 49.49 -32.18 -22.32
C LEU A 557 49.67 -33.03 -23.56
N ASP A 558 48.71 -33.90 -23.83
CA ASP A 558 48.63 -34.71 -25.03
C ASP A 558 47.55 -34.10 -25.93
N ILE A 559 47.96 -33.30 -26.93
CA ILE A 559 47.03 -32.68 -27.88
C ILE A 559 46.70 -33.70 -28.96
N ASP A 560 45.45 -34.17 -29.00
CA ASP A 560 45.04 -35.23 -29.92
C ASP A 560 44.61 -34.66 -31.27
N CYS A 561 43.51 -33.90 -31.30
CA CYS A 561 42.98 -33.36 -32.54
C CYS A 561 42.20 -32.05 -32.37
N LEU A 562 42.05 -31.34 -33.49
CA LEU A 562 41.23 -30.15 -33.63
C LEU A 562 40.10 -30.43 -34.62
N GLN A 563 38.87 -30.12 -34.23
CA GLN A 563 37.65 -30.44 -34.98
C GLN A 563 36.79 -29.20 -35.22
N HIS A 564 35.93 -29.27 -36.23
CA HIS A 564 34.89 -28.25 -36.51
C HIS A 564 35.45 -26.82 -36.66
N LEU A 565 36.69 -26.69 -37.12
CA LEU A 565 37.31 -25.40 -37.36
C LEU A 565 36.64 -24.72 -38.56
N PRO A 566 36.19 -23.46 -38.46
CA PRO A 566 35.55 -22.77 -39.56
C PRO A 566 36.55 -22.55 -40.69
N ASP A 567 35.97 -22.34 -41.89
CA ASP A 567 36.72 -21.84 -43.02
C ASP A 567 37.24 -20.43 -42.69
N PRO A 568 38.56 -20.19 -42.67
CA PRO A 568 39.12 -18.91 -42.29
C PRO A 568 38.94 -17.83 -43.36
N ARG A 569 38.41 -18.17 -44.54
CA ARG A 569 38.17 -17.19 -45.60
C ARG A 569 37.01 -16.26 -45.19
N PRO A 570 37.20 -14.93 -45.23
CA PRO A 570 36.14 -13.99 -44.91
C PRO A 570 35.02 -14.08 -45.95
N VAL A 571 33.78 -13.90 -45.49
CA VAL A 571 32.55 -13.91 -46.30
C VAL A 571 32.00 -12.48 -46.37
N GLY A 572 31.44 -12.05 -47.51
CA GLY A 572 30.91 -10.68 -47.72
C GLY A 572 31.92 -9.71 -48.33
N GLN A 573 31.76 -8.39 -48.13
CA GLN A 573 32.61 -7.33 -48.72
C GLN A 573 34.15 -7.50 -48.49
N TRP A 574 34.55 -8.32 -47.53
CA TRP A 574 35.95 -8.65 -47.21
C TRP A 574 36.58 -9.70 -48.13
N GLN A 575 35.78 -10.38 -48.97
CA GLN A 575 36.22 -11.44 -49.87
C GLN A 575 37.12 -10.92 -51.01
N GLY A 576 36.99 -9.63 -51.37
CA GLY A 576 37.79 -8.97 -52.42
C GLY A 576 39.10 -8.32 -51.97
N LEU A 577 39.33 -8.15 -50.65
CA LEU A 577 40.47 -7.39 -50.12
C LEU A 577 41.75 -8.22 -49.93
N LEU A 578 41.65 -9.56 -49.96
CA LEU A 578 42.79 -10.46 -49.74
C LEU A 578 42.70 -11.63 -50.71
N CYS A 579 43.73 -11.83 -51.56
CA CYS A 579 43.89 -13.07 -52.31
C CYS A 579 44.11 -14.23 -51.33
N TRP A 580 43.03 -14.95 -50.99
CA TRP A 580 43.08 -16.10 -50.10
C TRP A 580 43.59 -17.33 -50.85
N PRO A 581 44.56 -18.08 -50.28
CA PRO A 581 45.04 -19.31 -50.88
C PRO A 581 43.99 -20.43 -50.75
N ALA A 582 44.16 -21.50 -51.53
CA ALA A 582 43.39 -22.72 -51.33
C ALA A 582 43.51 -23.23 -49.88
N LEU A 583 42.43 -23.79 -49.33
CA LEU A 583 42.39 -24.34 -47.97
C LEU A 583 43.52 -25.32 -47.69
N SER A 584 43.86 -26.15 -48.68
CA SER A 584 44.96 -27.12 -48.63
C SER A 584 46.35 -26.50 -48.43
N SER A 585 46.50 -25.21 -48.70
CA SER A 585 47.76 -24.46 -48.59
C SER A 585 47.88 -23.69 -47.25
N LEU A 586 46.80 -23.65 -46.46
CA LEU A 586 46.81 -23.07 -45.12
C LEU A 586 47.43 -24.05 -44.12
N LYS A 587 48.41 -23.56 -43.37
CA LYS A 587 49.08 -24.30 -42.31
C LYS A 587 48.54 -23.87 -40.95
N VAL A 588 47.85 -24.77 -40.26
CA VAL A 588 47.27 -24.58 -38.93
C VAL A 588 48.22 -25.12 -37.87
N TYR A 589 48.41 -24.38 -36.78
CA TYR A 589 49.18 -24.82 -35.62
C TYR A 589 48.61 -24.22 -34.34
N ILE A 590 48.84 -24.88 -33.20
CA ILE A 590 48.38 -24.41 -31.90
C ILE A 590 49.56 -23.84 -31.14
N LYS A 591 49.39 -22.63 -30.59
CA LYS A 591 50.35 -21.98 -29.70
C LYS A 591 49.89 -22.15 -28.25
N LEU A 592 50.75 -22.69 -27.41
CA LEU A 592 50.53 -22.93 -25.99
C LEU A 592 51.20 -21.82 -25.18
N MET A 593 50.46 -21.12 -24.32
CA MET A 593 50.96 -19.98 -23.56
C MET A 593 50.45 -20.04 -22.12
N LEU A 594 51.35 -20.06 -21.13
CA LEU A 594 50.97 -19.93 -19.72
C LEU A 594 50.67 -18.47 -19.39
N ARG A 595 49.56 -18.21 -18.71
CA ARG A 595 49.06 -16.88 -18.36
C ARG A 595 48.50 -16.86 -16.94
N PRO A 596 48.52 -15.71 -16.23
CA PRO A 596 49.10 -14.41 -16.62
C PRO A 596 50.63 -14.38 -16.78
N HIS A 597 51.18 -13.40 -17.49
CA HIS A 597 52.61 -13.35 -17.77
C HIS A 597 53.47 -13.02 -16.54
N HIS A 598 52.96 -12.22 -15.60
CA HIS A 598 53.68 -11.90 -14.36
C HIS A 598 53.79 -13.10 -13.42
N ILE A 599 52.81 -14.02 -13.43
CA ILE A 599 52.88 -15.30 -12.70
C ILE A 599 53.83 -16.29 -13.40
N PHE A 600 53.80 -16.33 -14.74
CA PHE A 600 54.57 -17.27 -15.56
C PHE A 600 55.69 -16.58 -16.37
N PHE A 601 56.46 -15.69 -15.74
CA PHE A 601 57.47 -14.86 -16.41
C PHE A 601 58.63 -15.67 -17.02
N ALA A 602 59.03 -16.77 -16.37
CA ALA A 602 60.10 -17.66 -16.84
C ALA A 602 59.63 -18.67 -17.91
N SER A 603 58.32 -18.71 -18.20
CA SER A 603 57.77 -19.67 -19.15
C SER A 603 57.96 -19.21 -20.59
N HIS A 604 58.24 -20.16 -21.49
CA HIS A 604 58.33 -19.91 -22.92
C HIS A 604 57.14 -20.51 -23.66
N ASP A 605 56.58 -19.73 -24.58
CA ASP A 605 55.49 -20.18 -25.45
C ASP A 605 55.94 -21.39 -26.29
N ARG A 606 55.12 -22.45 -26.34
CA ARG A 606 55.33 -23.62 -27.19
C ARG A 606 54.38 -23.59 -28.39
N LYS A 607 54.68 -24.36 -29.44
CA LYS A 607 53.83 -24.49 -30.62
C LYS A 607 53.88 -25.90 -31.19
N THR A 608 52.76 -26.35 -31.74
CA THR A 608 52.70 -27.62 -32.49
C THR A 608 53.38 -27.49 -33.84
N LYS A 609 53.64 -28.63 -34.49
CA LYS A 609 54.00 -28.62 -35.91
C LYS A 609 52.83 -28.08 -36.75
N PRO A 610 53.11 -27.51 -37.94
CA PRO A 610 52.06 -27.04 -38.82
C PRO A 610 51.38 -28.21 -39.55
N HIS A 611 50.05 -28.25 -39.49
CA HIS A 611 49.18 -29.21 -40.19
C HIS A 611 48.37 -28.51 -41.29
N LYS A 612 47.88 -29.25 -42.28
CA LYS A 612 46.97 -28.69 -43.28
C LYS A 612 45.61 -28.40 -42.64
N HIS A 613 44.94 -27.32 -43.06
CA HIS A 613 43.56 -27.05 -42.64
C HIS A 613 42.62 -28.17 -43.12
N GLY A 614 41.63 -28.49 -42.28
CA GLY A 614 40.60 -29.49 -42.56
C GLY A 614 39.54 -29.49 -41.47
N VAL A 615 38.44 -30.22 -41.70
CA VAL A 615 37.33 -30.38 -40.73
C VAL A 615 37.80 -31.13 -39.48
N HIS A 616 38.74 -32.05 -39.64
CA HIS A 616 39.41 -32.79 -38.57
C HIS A 616 40.92 -32.77 -38.81
N ILE A 617 41.67 -32.25 -37.84
CA ILE A 617 43.13 -32.09 -37.91
C ILE A 617 43.74 -32.91 -36.77
N SER A 618 44.40 -34.02 -37.11
CA SER A 618 45.12 -34.86 -36.15
C SER A 618 46.50 -34.28 -35.85
N ILE A 619 46.75 -33.96 -34.58
CA ILE A 619 47.99 -33.32 -34.10
C ILE A 619 48.88 -34.36 -33.42
N ARG A 620 48.36 -35.05 -32.39
CA ARG A 620 49.03 -36.10 -31.61
C ARG A 620 50.43 -35.70 -31.13
N GLU A 621 50.52 -34.55 -30.46
CA GLU A 621 51.78 -34.04 -29.90
C GLU A 621 51.69 -33.90 -28.37
N THR A 622 52.76 -34.29 -27.69
CA THR A 622 52.89 -34.18 -26.23
C THR A 622 53.78 -33.01 -25.83
N PHE A 623 53.33 -32.21 -24.86
CA PHE A 623 54.08 -31.10 -24.28
C PHE A 623 54.25 -31.30 -22.78
N LYS A 624 55.44 -30.98 -22.26
CA LYS A 624 55.72 -30.90 -20.82
C LYS A 624 56.03 -29.45 -20.47
N LEU A 625 55.20 -28.85 -19.62
CA LEU A 625 55.32 -27.47 -19.17
C LEU A 625 55.60 -27.44 -17.67
N LEU A 626 56.63 -26.72 -17.26
CA LEU A 626 56.90 -26.50 -15.83
C LEU A 626 55.85 -25.52 -15.27
N VAL A 627 55.07 -25.98 -14.30
CA VAL A 627 54.00 -25.21 -13.65
C VAL A 627 54.14 -25.41 -12.14
N PRO A 628 54.90 -24.55 -11.45
CA PRO A 628 55.08 -24.65 -10.01
C PRO A 628 53.75 -24.60 -9.25
N ALA A 629 53.63 -25.36 -8.16
CA ALA A 629 52.40 -25.43 -7.37
C ALA A 629 51.95 -24.06 -6.83
N ALA A 630 52.91 -23.21 -6.44
CA ALA A 630 52.61 -21.85 -5.99
C ALA A 630 52.01 -20.97 -7.10
N SER A 631 52.54 -21.05 -8.33
CA SER A 631 52.01 -20.34 -9.49
C SER A 631 50.65 -20.90 -9.91
N ARG A 632 50.45 -22.22 -9.80
CA ARG A 632 49.19 -22.91 -10.11
C ARG A 632 48.02 -22.43 -9.24
N ALA A 633 48.29 -22.17 -7.96
CA ALA A 633 47.27 -21.77 -6.99
C ALA A 633 46.81 -20.31 -7.15
N GLN A 634 47.54 -19.47 -7.89
CA GLN A 634 47.20 -18.06 -8.05
C GLN A 634 45.89 -17.86 -8.85
N PRO A 635 45.08 -16.83 -8.54
CA PRO A 635 43.89 -16.45 -9.30
C PRO A 635 44.21 -16.21 -10.79
N GLY A 636 43.31 -16.62 -11.68
CA GLY A 636 43.47 -16.43 -13.12
C GLY A 636 44.52 -17.32 -13.82
N SER A 637 45.23 -18.18 -13.09
CA SER A 637 46.25 -19.08 -13.66
C SER A 637 45.63 -20.05 -14.67
N CYS A 638 46.04 -19.91 -15.92
CA CYS A 638 45.50 -20.68 -17.03
C CYS A 638 46.55 -20.94 -18.11
N LEU A 639 46.29 -21.97 -18.92
CA LEU A 639 46.97 -22.21 -20.18
C LEU A 639 46.07 -21.73 -21.32
N VAL A 640 46.58 -20.82 -22.14
CA VAL A 640 45.91 -20.34 -23.34
C VAL A 640 46.41 -21.11 -24.55
N LEU A 641 45.49 -21.79 -25.23
CA LEU A 641 45.67 -22.58 -26.43
C LEU A 641 45.12 -21.79 -27.63
N GLN A 642 46.01 -21.12 -28.35
CA GLN A 642 45.64 -20.23 -29.44
C GLN A 642 45.86 -20.91 -30.79
N VAL A 643 44.78 -21.15 -31.54
CA VAL A 643 44.82 -21.76 -32.86
C VAL A 643 45.14 -20.69 -33.91
N LYS A 644 46.20 -20.92 -34.70
CA LYS A 644 46.67 -19.99 -35.73
C LYS A 644 46.76 -20.65 -37.09
N ALA A 645 46.52 -19.86 -38.13
CA ALA A 645 46.78 -20.22 -39.51
C ALA A 645 47.87 -19.35 -40.12
N THR A 646 48.73 -19.95 -40.95
CA THR A 646 49.74 -19.26 -41.75
C THR A 646 49.59 -19.60 -43.23
N TRP A 647 49.81 -18.58 -44.07
CA TRP A 647 49.98 -18.74 -45.51
C TRP A 647 50.96 -17.70 -46.04
N GLY A 648 52.05 -18.16 -46.63
CA GLY A 648 53.19 -17.30 -46.94
C GLY A 648 53.68 -16.57 -45.68
N LEU A 649 53.68 -15.22 -45.74
CA LEU A 649 54.08 -14.34 -44.64
C LEU A 649 52.93 -13.94 -43.70
N ARG A 650 51.68 -14.24 -44.07
CA ARG A 650 50.48 -13.82 -43.31
C ARG A 650 50.15 -14.80 -42.20
N LYS A 651 49.57 -14.29 -41.12
CA LYS A 651 49.16 -15.04 -39.93
C LYS A 651 47.79 -14.59 -39.47
N ALA A 652 46.94 -15.53 -39.11
CA ALA A 652 45.63 -15.29 -38.53
C ALA A 652 45.42 -16.12 -37.26
N VAL A 653 44.54 -15.64 -36.38
CA VAL A 653 44.04 -16.35 -35.20
C VAL A 653 42.64 -16.84 -35.53
N LEU A 654 42.41 -18.14 -35.33
CA LEU A 654 41.14 -18.80 -35.65
C LEU A 654 40.26 -19.01 -34.41
N GLY A 655 40.86 -19.02 -33.23
CA GLY A 655 40.16 -19.13 -31.95
C GLY A 655 41.14 -19.40 -30.80
N GLU A 656 40.64 -19.28 -29.58
CA GLU A 656 41.37 -19.56 -28.35
C GLU A 656 40.58 -20.50 -27.44
N ALA A 657 41.27 -21.43 -26.81
CA ALA A 657 40.77 -22.20 -25.68
C ALA A 657 41.62 -21.90 -24.44
N MET A 658 40.99 -21.92 -23.28
CA MET A 658 41.54 -21.71 -21.95
C MET A 658 41.48 -23.03 -21.19
N LEU A 659 42.58 -23.43 -20.57
CA LEU A 659 42.60 -24.51 -19.59
C LEU A 659 42.98 -23.91 -18.24
N GLY A 660 41.99 -23.83 -17.36
CA GLY A 660 42.18 -23.40 -15.98
C GLY A 660 43.15 -24.31 -15.23
N LEU A 661 44.11 -23.74 -14.50
CA LEU A 661 45.16 -24.52 -13.81
C LEU A 661 44.83 -24.84 -12.34
N GLN A 662 43.85 -24.16 -11.77
CA GLN A 662 43.46 -24.34 -10.38
C GLN A 662 42.81 -25.70 -10.15
N GLU A 663 42.98 -26.24 -8.94
CA GLU A 663 42.42 -27.54 -8.56
C GLU A 663 40.89 -27.56 -8.65
N SER A 664 40.25 -26.44 -8.26
CA SER A 664 38.80 -26.20 -8.40
C SER A 664 38.28 -26.29 -9.84
N GLN A 665 39.16 -26.18 -10.84
CA GLN A 665 38.81 -26.25 -12.27
C GLN A 665 39.01 -27.67 -12.84
N GLY A 666 39.27 -28.65 -11.96
CA GLY A 666 39.24 -30.08 -12.26
C GLY A 666 40.51 -30.65 -12.91
N LEU A 667 41.67 -30.03 -12.68
CA LEU A 667 42.95 -30.71 -12.89
C LEU A 667 43.23 -31.57 -11.65
N GLY A 668 42.80 -32.83 -11.69
CA GLY A 668 43.05 -33.78 -10.61
C GLY A 668 44.55 -33.91 -10.29
N THR A 669 44.84 -34.19 -9.02
CA THR A 669 46.19 -34.49 -8.49
C THR A 669 46.57 -35.96 -8.66
N ASP A 670 45.65 -36.79 -9.17
CA ASP A 670 45.84 -38.23 -9.30
C ASP A 670 46.80 -38.54 -10.47
N GLU A 671 48.05 -38.90 -10.13
CA GLU A 671 49.17 -39.03 -11.08
C GLU A 671 48.93 -40.12 -12.15
N ALA A 672 47.94 -41.00 -11.95
CA ALA A 672 47.68 -42.16 -12.79
C ALA A 672 46.62 -41.94 -13.90
N SER A 673 45.76 -40.93 -13.82
CA SER A 673 44.66 -40.76 -14.81
C SER A 673 44.78 -39.46 -15.60
N SER A 674 45.12 -39.57 -16.88
CA SER A 674 45.04 -38.47 -17.84
C SER A 674 43.57 -38.08 -18.06
N ILE A 675 43.22 -36.83 -17.76
CA ILE A 675 41.86 -36.32 -17.93
C ILE A 675 41.71 -35.83 -19.37
N THR A 676 40.83 -36.46 -20.12
CA THR A 676 40.48 -36.00 -21.48
C THR A 676 39.54 -34.79 -21.38
N ARG A 677 39.89 -33.70 -22.05
CA ARG A 677 39.15 -32.44 -22.09
C ARG A 677 38.81 -32.09 -23.54
N SER A 678 37.54 -31.72 -23.73
CA SER A 678 37.05 -31.11 -24.95
C SER A 678 36.89 -29.61 -24.71
N LEU A 679 37.85 -28.82 -25.20
CA LEU A 679 37.84 -27.37 -25.02
C LEU A 679 37.21 -26.70 -26.24
N LEU A 680 36.15 -25.92 -26.00
CA LEU A 680 35.48 -25.14 -27.04
C LEU A 680 36.30 -23.88 -27.34
N LEU A 681 36.64 -23.66 -28.60
CA LEU A 681 37.30 -22.43 -29.03
C LEU A 681 36.34 -21.25 -28.97
N GLN A 682 36.83 -20.14 -28.43
CA GLN A 682 36.15 -18.87 -28.27
C GLN A 682 36.88 -17.75 -29.01
N THR A 683 36.24 -16.58 -29.09
CA THR A 683 36.91 -15.35 -29.51
C THR A 683 38.10 -15.04 -28.59
N PRO A 684 39.19 -14.47 -29.13
CA PRO A 684 40.41 -14.22 -28.34
C PRO A 684 40.29 -13.04 -27.36
N TYR A 685 39.14 -12.38 -27.32
CA TYR A 685 38.81 -11.28 -26.42
C TYR A 685 37.32 -11.35 -26.09
N ALA A 686 36.94 -10.78 -24.95
CA ALA A 686 35.56 -10.66 -24.50
C ALA A 686 35.22 -9.17 -24.50
N GLU A 687 34.43 -8.70 -25.49
CA GLU A 687 34.04 -7.28 -25.58
C GLU A 687 33.21 -6.86 -24.36
N ASP A 688 32.35 -7.74 -23.87
CA ASP A 688 31.45 -7.48 -22.73
C ASP A 688 32.12 -7.64 -21.36
N SER A 689 33.46 -7.70 -21.28
CA SER A 689 34.18 -7.80 -20.00
C SER A 689 34.44 -6.41 -19.43
N GLU A 690 33.75 -6.07 -18.34
CA GLU A 690 33.99 -4.84 -17.56
C GLU A 690 35.46 -4.76 -17.09
N THR A 691 36.04 -5.88 -16.65
CA THR A 691 37.46 -5.97 -16.28
C THR A 691 38.39 -5.56 -17.43
N LEU A 692 38.07 -5.97 -18.67
CA LEU A 692 38.85 -5.56 -19.85
C LEU A 692 38.66 -4.06 -20.14
N HIS A 693 37.46 -3.51 -19.95
CA HIS A 693 37.21 -2.08 -20.09
C HIS A 693 38.10 -1.27 -19.15
N PHE A 694 38.16 -1.62 -17.87
CA PHE A 694 39.06 -0.99 -16.89
C PHE A 694 40.55 -1.15 -17.23
N LEU A 695 40.97 -2.32 -17.73
CA LEU A 695 42.36 -2.49 -18.18
C LEU A 695 42.72 -1.59 -19.37
N ARG A 696 41.75 -1.27 -20.24
CA ARG A 696 41.97 -0.39 -21.39
C ARG A 696 42.08 1.09 -21.01
N THR A 697 41.49 1.52 -19.90
CA THR A 697 41.59 2.91 -19.42
C THR A 697 42.90 3.20 -18.67
N ARG A 698 43.60 2.16 -18.19
CA ARG A 698 44.90 2.27 -17.50
C ARG A 698 46.11 2.23 -18.45
N ASP A 699 46.11 3.08 -19.46
CA ASP A 699 47.17 3.10 -20.48
C ASP A 699 48.51 3.71 -20.01
N SER A 700 48.50 4.36 -18.85
CA SER A 700 49.67 4.88 -18.14
C SER A 700 50.45 3.81 -17.38
N GLU A 701 49.78 2.73 -16.94
CA GLU A 701 50.40 1.61 -16.22
C GLU A 701 51.06 0.62 -17.20
N ILE A 702 52.31 0.22 -16.93
CA ILE A 702 53.12 -0.56 -17.87
C ILE A 702 52.49 -1.94 -18.12
N GLU A 703 52.03 -2.61 -17.07
CA GLU A 703 51.44 -3.94 -17.12
C GLU A 703 50.15 -3.96 -17.95
N ALA A 704 49.23 -3.03 -17.67
CA ALA A 704 47.98 -2.89 -18.41
C ALA A 704 48.21 -2.49 -19.87
N LYS A 705 49.10 -1.52 -20.11
CA LYS A 705 49.49 -1.10 -21.46
C LYS A 705 50.08 -2.24 -22.28
N GLU A 706 50.99 -3.02 -21.70
CA GLU A 706 51.58 -4.18 -22.37
C GLU A 706 50.54 -5.26 -22.67
N PHE A 707 49.69 -5.56 -21.69
CA PHE A 707 48.61 -6.54 -21.83
C PHE A 707 47.65 -6.14 -22.96
N CYS A 708 47.11 -4.92 -22.90
CA CYS A 708 46.20 -4.36 -23.90
C CYS A 708 46.84 -4.28 -25.29
N ARG A 709 48.14 -3.97 -25.38
CA ARG A 709 48.88 -3.99 -26.65
C ARG A 709 48.94 -5.41 -27.24
N ARG A 710 49.26 -6.43 -26.42
CA ARG A 710 49.30 -7.84 -26.87
C ARG A 710 47.91 -8.32 -27.30
N LEU A 711 46.86 -7.90 -26.59
CA LEU A 711 45.48 -8.22 -26.93
C LEU A 711 45.06 -7.55 -28.25
N LYS A 712 45.32 -6.25 -28.45
CA LYS A 712 45.05 -5.54 -29.71
C LYS A 712 45.73 -6.17 -30.93
N ILE A 713 46.96 -6.68 -30.78
CA ILE A 713 47.66 -7.41 -31.85
C ILE A 713 46.93 -8.72 -32.19
N THR A 714 46.34 -9.36 -31.18
CA THR A 714 45.58 -10.60 -31.32
C THR A 714 44.23 -10.32 -31.98
N GLU A 715 43.50 -9.29 -31.52
CA GLU A 715 42.26 -8.78 -32.11
C GLU A 715 42.42 -8.49 -33.61
N LYS A 716 43.46 -7.72 -33.99
CA LYS A 716 43.75 -7.41 -35.41
C LYS A 716 44.07 -8.62 -36.29
N ARG A 717 44.48 -9.73 -35.68
CA ARG A 717 44.81 -10.99 -36.38
C ARG A 717 43.68 -11.99 -36.32
N PHE A 718 42.65 -11.72 -35.53
CA PHE A 718 41.48 -12.59 -35.41
C PHE A 718 40.61 -12.44 -36.65
N ILE A 719 40.09 -13.56 -37.14
CA ILE A 719 39.16 -13.57 -38.25
C ILE A 719 37.77 -13.79 -37.66
N PRO A 720 36.86 -12.79 -37.71
CA PRO A 720 35.52 -12.95 -37.18
C PRO A 720 34.73 -14.00 -37.96
N ARG A 721 33.89 -14.73 -37.23
CA ARG A 721 32.91 -15.65 -37.83
C ARG A 721 31.91 -14.81 -38.62
N ALA A 722 31.67 -15.14 -39.89
CA ALA A 722 30.55 -14.54 -40.60
C ALA A 722 29.25 -15.00 -39.93
N ASP A 723 28.45 -14.07 -39.43
CA ASP A 723 27.14 -14.37 -38.89
C ASP A 723 26.28 -14.99 -40.02
N PRO A 724 25.76 -16.21 -39.88
CA PRO A 724 24.87 -16.78 -40.88
C PRO A 724 23.62 -15.91 -41.14
N ARG A 725 23.26 -14.98 -40.23
CA ARG A 725 22.12 -14.06 -40.39
C ARG A 725 22.36 -12.92 -41.37
N THR A 726 23.60 -12.54 -41.67
CA THR A 726 23.91 -11.46 -42.64
C THR A 726 23.92 -11.92 -44.10
N ARG A 727 23.66 -13.21 -44.37
CA ARG A 727 23.56 -13.74 -45.75
C ARG A 727 22.27 -13.37 -46.49
N ASN A 728 21.27 -12.79 -45.83
CA ASN A 728 19.97 -12.47 -46.45
C ASN A 728 19.75 -10.97 -46.69
N SER A 729 20.79 -10.14 -46.56
CA SER A 729 20.70 -8.69 -46.80
C SER A 729 21.86 -8.18 -47.66
N GLU A 730 22.04 -8.76 -48.84
CA GLU A 730 22.67 -8.09 -49.99
C GLU A 730 21.88 -8.41 -51.26
#